data_AF-A0A7R7XQK7-F1
#
_entry.id   AF-A0A7R7XQK7-F1
#
_cell.length_a   1.000
_cell.length_b   1.000
_cell.length_c   1.000
_cell.angle_alpha   90.00
_cell.angle_beta   90.00
_cell.angle_gamma   90.00
#
_symmetry.space_group_name_H-M   'P 1'
#
loop_
_entity.id
_entity.type
_entity.pdbx_description
1 polymer ?
#
loop_
_entity_poly.entity_id
_entity_poly.type
_entity_poly.pdbx_seq_one_letter_code
_entity_poly.pdbx_strand_id
1 'polypeptide(L)'
;MEQNLAASCNYRLLLGPSSMSKWHMAFPRSRHPVDTPRFFGSARLTASARKSNPGQNRNEVFEDIGKRTGAFIQPPAYGDHIIRIWGEPSHVASAEEQLKAIIAKCNSFNKSKTRSDWTKIHAYSTKKEVDAEYKEKDENMLQELRKQPEFDTTFPEQLLFLWPEDGPSLHKCLGPELESLDSIRARFGCHLFVPRDLPGYICALGNNHEAMKQIAQSIRTLWAEAVAKSSIKTKIYLVEPPEPTAMKGKIVVKKQNQLHKPVLRGSRLKGPNLEEWRDLFGLVQSRNKTRLLTAVENCLKGLSFVRGHLRMRVNLGTFVLENYQLPEDNKSWYSFGEFRDTLLHEQAKGRLIPELKVGQSEFLQRCFKATDLFEPYDGTSTPLENAELAYSVNFEFLGADKSMLRLEAEFSKTPGARDYHTKERRWLRPRTSGQTGDRQPPLHVAVIDFGRSDWQLEIKSLEFHETSSIDAALRTFSHSIGFRRTENMGNISAKPERKVTFPPSPPVSRLVEKSAIRYRIKGTKYIFEIARYDEYRRVDVPIGQTGATMTGGMSDVPYTSWGASVFEANWDNLLGGHANLPVGHSAKYDPSLATFFPPKEPLTALEDQTKGLWEFVDLVEQAGELLGPTRAFSEDVDNDAVSNAGSASLGLGSMKTGLDSSETPANSTGYGLAGMLNADLGTLF
;
A
#
# COMPACT_ATOMS: atom_id res chain seq x y z
N MET A 1 23.46 -54.24 44.71
CA MET A 1 22.06 -53.78 44.63
C MET A 1 21.53 -54.26 43.31
N GLU A 2 20.67 -55.27 43.41
CA GLU A 2 20.35 -56.24 42.38
C GLU A 2 19.53 -55.70 41.20
N GLN A 3 19.69 -56.45 40.12
CA GLN A 3 18.93 -56.49 38.88
C GLN A 3 17.43 -56.25 39.06
N ASN A 4 16.80 -55.65 38.05
CA ASN A 4 15.53 -56.20 37.57
C ASN A 4 15.36 -56.02 36.07
N LEU A 5 15.25 -57.18 35.44
CA LEU A 5 14.99 -57.46 34.03
C LEU A 5 13.47 -57.58 33.82
N ALA A 6 13.08 -57.30 32.57
CA ALA A 6 12.05 -57.95 31.77
C ALA A 6 10.88 -58.69 32.48
N ALA A 7 9.66 -58.26 32.14
CA ALA A 7 8.39 -58.96 32.32
C ALA A 7 7.36 -58.25 31.39
N SER A 8 6.40 -58.86 30.69
CA SER A 8 5.84 -60.22 30.66
C SER A 8 4.72 -60.18 29.58
N CYS A 9 4.70 -61.08 28.59
CA CYS A 9 3.75 -62.22 28.40
C CYS A 9 2.36 -61.86 27.79
N ASN A 10 1.65 -62.70 27.01
CA ASN A 10 1.81 -64.10 26.60
C ASN A 10 0.91 -64.49 25.40
N TYR A 11 1.41 -65.43 24.60
CA TYR A 11 0.82 -66.50 23.74
C TYR A 11 -0.65 -66.53 23.28
N ARG A 12 -0.85 -66.90 22.00
CA ARG A 12 -1.32 -68.25 21.60
C ARG A 12 -1.16 -68.56 20.10
N LEU A 13 -0.65 -69.76 19.81
CA LEU A 13 -0.73 -70.50 18.54
C LEU A 13 -2.11 -71.18 18.43
N LEU A 14 -2.73 -71.18 17.25
CA LEU A 14 -3.67 -72.23 16.82
C LEU A 14 -3.55 -72.49 15.31
N LEU A 15 -3.40 -73.77 14.96
CA LEU A 15 -3.35 -74.34 13.62
C LEU A 15 -4.74 -74.80 13.16
N GLY A 16 -5.12 -74.41 11.93
CA GLY A 16 -6.03 -75.09 11.00
C GLY A 16 -7.56 -74.81 11.12
N PRO A 17 -8.39 -75.04 10.07
CA PRO A 17 -8.09 -75.18 8.64
C PRO A 17 -9.03 -74.33 7.73
N SER A 18 -8.47 -73.68 6.71
CA SER A 18 -9.07 -73.51 5.36
C SER A 18 -8.22 -72.52 4.58
N SER A 19 -7.98 -72.87 3.32
CA SER A 19 -7.09 -72.22 2.36
C SER A 19 -7.20 -70.69 2.33
N MET A 20 -6.17 -70.00 2.84
CA MET A 20 -5.90 -68.60 2.49
C MET A 20 -4.38 -68.39 2.42
N SER A 21 -3.83 -68.36 1.21
CA SER A 21 -2.45 -67.94 0.98
C SER A 21 -2.38 -66.42 1.04
N LYS A 22 -1.94 -65.85 2.18
CA LYS A 22 -1.59 -64.43 2.29
C LYS A 22 -0.25 -64.18 1.58
N TRP A 23 -0.26 -63.37 0.53
CA TRP A 23 0.96 -62.87 -0.12
C TRP A 23 1.15 -61.38 0.17
N HIS A 24 2.38 -60.99 0.53
CA HIS A 24 2.78 -59.60 0.73
C HIS A 24 3.68 -59.19 -0.43
N MET A 25 3.28 -58.20 -1.23
CA MET A 25 4.16 -57.59 -2.22
C MET A 25 4.74 -56.30 -1.64
N ALA A 26 6.05 -56.27 -1.43
CA ALA A 26 6.80 -55.06 -1.10
C ALA A 26 7.60 -54.62 -2.33
N PHE A 27 7.50 -53.33 -2.70
CA PHE A 27 8.26 -52.77 -3.81
C PHE A 27 9.68 -52.37 -3.38
N PRO A 28 10.69 -52.44 -4.26
CA PRO A 28 12.00 -51.87 -3.98
C PRO A 28 11.88 -50.36 -3.77
N ARG A 29 12.59 -49.81 -2.77
CA ARG A 29 12.75 -48.36 -2.57
C ARG A 29 13.47 -47.74 -3.78
N SER A 30 12.70 -47.28 -4.75
CA SER A 30 13.14 -46.40 -5.83
C SER A 30 12.99 -44.93 -5.40
N ARG A 31 14.02 -44.11 -5.64
CA ARG A 31 14.09 -42.70 -5.25
C ARG A 31 13.25 -41.78 -6.16
N HIS A 32 11.98 -42.06 -6.47
CA HIS A 32 11.07 -41.05 -7.01
C HIS A 32 9.61 -41.42 -6.67
N PRO A 33 8.80 -40.49 -6.10
CA PRO A 33 7.42 -40.79 -5.74
C PRO A 33 6.56 -41.00 -6.99
N VAL A 34 5.74 -42.06 -7.00
CA VAL A 34 4.70 -42.26 -8.00
C VAL A 34 3.62 -41.20 -7.77
N ASP A 35 3.47 -40.30 -8.74
CA ASP A 35 2.52 -39.19 -8.69
C ASP A 35 1.08 -39.74 -8.81
N THR A 36 0.40 -39.90 -7.67
CA THR A 36 -0.92 -40.56 -7.58
C THR A 36 -1.95 -40.03 -8.59
N PRO A 37 -2.05 -38.73 -8.92
CA PRO A 37 -3.01 -38.23 -9.92
C PRO A 37 -2.75 -38.77 -11.34
N ARG A 38 -1.47 -39.00 -11.69
CA ARG A 38 -1.08 -39.52 -13.01
C ARG A 38 -1.37 -41.01 -13.17
N PHE A 39 -1.27 -41.77 -12.08
CA PHE A 39 -1.67 -43.18 -12.07
C PHE A 39 -3.17 -43.32 -12.38
N PHE A 40 -4.02 -42.57 -11.68
CA PHE A 40 -5.47 -42.57 -11.95
C PHE A 40 -5.83 -42.06 -13.36
N GLY A 41 -5.08 -41.08 -13.89
CA GLY A 41 -5.25 -40.61 -15.26
C GLY A 41 -4.90 -41.67 -16.32
N SER A 42 -3.79 -42.38 -16.15
CA SER A 42 -3.33 -43.43 -17.09
C SER A 42 -4.23 -44.67 -17.03
N ALA A 43 -4.69 -45.03 -15.84
CA ALA A 43 -5.61 -46.13 -15.59
C ALA A 43 -6.99 -45.90 -16.26
N ARG A 44 -7.47 -44.64 -16.31
CA ARG A 44 -8.69 -44.25 -17.03
C ARG A 44 -8.57 -44.37 -18.55
N LEU A 45 -7.40 -44.06 -19.11
CA LEU A 45 -7.15 -44.16 -20.56
C LEU A 45 -7.13 -45.62 -21.04
N THR A 46 -6.67 -46.55 -20.21
CA THR A 46 -6.68 -48.00 -20.53
C THR A 46 -8.05 -48.66 -20.39
N ALA A 47 -8.97 -48.08 -19.61
CA ALA A 47 -10.33 -48.60 -19.44
C ALA A 47 -11.30 -48.16 -20.56
N SER A 48 -10.86 -47.31 -21.49
CA SER A 48 -11.70 -46.71 -22.53
C SER A 48 -12.01 -47.69 -23.67
N ALA A 49 -13.01 -48.53 -23.47
CA ALA A 49 -13.82 -49.10 -24.56
C ALA A 49 -15.30 -48.66 -24.52
N ARG A 50 -15.73 -47.89 -23.51
CA ARG A 50 -17.08 -47.31 -23.49
C ARG A 50 -17.08 -45.89 -22.92
N LYS A 51 -17.84 -45.01 -23.59
CA LYS A 51 -18.05 -43.59 -23.27
C LYS A 51 -18.31 -43.38 -21.77
N SER A 52 -17.53 -42.52 -21.12
CA SER A 52 -17.70 -42.14 -19.72
C SER A 52 -18.67 -40.96 -19.58
N ASN A 53 -19.62 -41.07 -18.64
CA ASN A 53 -20.49 -39.98 -18.20
C ASN A 53 -19.80 -39.10 -17.14
N PRO A 54 -20.18 -37.82 -17.00
CA PRO A 54 -19.55 -36.88 -16.07
C PRO A 54 -20.04 -37.15 -14.64
N GLY A 55 -19.33 -38.00 -13.91
CA GLY A 55 -19.58 -38.29 -12.49
C GLY A 55 -18.73 -39.40 -11.86
N GLN A 56 -17.68 -39.88 -12.55
CA GLN A 56 -16.99 -41.12 -12.17
C GLN A 56 -15.98 -40.98 -11.01
N ASN A 57 -16.10 -41.89 -10.05
CA ASN A 57 -15.35 -41.95 -8.80
C ASN A 57 -13.89 -42.38 -9.05
N ARG A 58 -12.96 -41.96 -8.18
CA ARG A 58 -11.50 -42.12 -8.38
C ARG A 58 -11.05 -43.59 -8.41
N ASN A 59 -11.82 -44.51 -7.84
CA ASN A 59 -11.41 -45.89 -7.60
C ASN A 59 -11.94 -46.91 -8.64
N GLU A 60 -12.69 -46.46 -9.64
CA GLU A 60 -13.39 -47.35 -10.60
C GLU A 60 -12.47 -48.27 -11.39
N VAL A 61 -11.21 -47.89 -11.63
CA VAL A 61 -10.28 -48.75 -12.38
C VAL A 61 -9.91 -50.01 -11.58
N PHE A 62 -9.81 -49.90 -10.25
CA PHE A 62 -9.57 -51.07 -9.39
C PHE A 62 -10.80 -51.97 -9.32
N GLU A 63 -12.00 -51.40 -9.35
CA GLU A 63 -13.24 -52.15 -9.42
C GLU A 63 -13.41 -52.85 -10.78
N ASP A 64 -13.04 -52.21 -11.89
CA ASP A 64 -13.10 -52.80 -13.24
C ASP A 64 -12.11 -53.95 -13.39
N ILE A 65 -10.85 -53.78 -12.95
CA ILE A 65 -9.87 -54.88 -12.95
C ILE A 65 -10.34 -56.02 -12.06
N GLY A 66 -10.92 -55.72 -10.89
CA GLY A 66 -11.47 -56.74 -9.99
C GLY A 66 -12.64 -57.51 -10.61
N LYS A 67 -13.54 -56.82 -11.32
CA LYS A 67 -14.65 -57.45 -12.06
C LYS A 67 -14.17 -58.32 -13.22
N ARG A 68 -13.13 -57.90 -13.95
CA ARG A 68 -12.60 -58.62 -15.11
C ARG A 68 -11.79 -59.86 -14.73
N THR A 69 -11.11 -59.82 -13.60
CA THR A 69 -10.22 -60.92 -13.16
C THR A 69 -10.87 -61.82 -12.11
N GLY A 70 -11.96 -61.39 -11.47
CA GLY A 70 -12.57 -62.10 -10.35
C GLY A 70 -11.75 -61.99 -9.04
N ALA A 71 -10.69 -61.17 -9.02
CA ALA A 71 -9.91 -60.87 -7.83
C ALA A 71 -10.47 -59.65 -7.10
N PHE A 72 -10.42 -59.67 -5.77
CA PHE A 72 -10.75 -58.51 -4.96
C PHE A 72 -9.51 -57.63 -4.81
N ILE A 73 -9.64 -56.36 -5.16
CA ILE A 73 -8.54 -55.38 -5.13
C ILE A 73 -8.94 -54.24 -4.20
N GLN A 74 -8.12 -53.98 -3.18
CA GLN A 74 -8.30 -52.82 -2.32
C GLN A 74 -7.70 -51.58 -3.00
N PRO A 75 -8.49 -50.52 -3.29
CA PRO A 75 -7.94 -49.28 -3.79
C PRO A 75 -7.01 -48.63 -2.74
N PRO A 76 -5.81 -48.18 -3.12
CA PRO A 76 -4.89 -47.51 -2.20
C PRO A 76 -5.41 -46.13 -1.82
N ALA A 77 -5.23 -45.73 -0.55
CA ALA A 77 -5.51 -44.38 -0.10
C ALA A 77 -4.42 -43.40 -0.56
N TYR A 78 -4.66 -42.10 -0.39
CA TYR A 78 -3.71 -41.07 -0.79
C TYR A 78 -2.41 -41.18 0.03
N GLY A 79 -1.31 -41.53 -0.64
CA GLY A 79 0.01 -41.72 -0.01
C GLY A 79 0.40 -43.18 0.22
N ASP A 80 -0.47 -44.15 -0.08
CA ASP A 80 -0.15 -45.57 0.04
C ASP A 80 0.78 -46.05 -1.08
N HIS A 81 1.68 -46.98 -0.74
CA HIS A 81 2.64 -47.61 -1.66
C HIS A 81 2.40 -49.11 -1.86
N ILE A 82 1.29 -49.63 -1.31
CA ILE A 82 0.97 -51.06 -1.32
C ILE A 82 -0.47 -51.23 -1.78
N ILE A 83 -0.68 -52.05 -2.82
CA ILE A 83 -2.01 -52.45 -3.28
C ILE A 83 -2.23 -53.89 -2.83
N ARG A 84 -3.35 -54.15 -2.15
CA ARG A 84 -3.69 -55.48 -1.63
C ARG A 84 -4.68 -56.16 -2.58
N ILE A 85 -4.37 -57.39 -2.97
CA ILE A 85 -5.17 -58.21 -3.89
C ILE A 85 -5.41 -59.57 -3.22
N TRP A 86 -6.63 -60.08 -3.27
CA TRP A 86 -6.97 -61.41 -2.76
C TRP A 86 -8.03 -62.10 -3.62
N GLY A 87 -7.92 -63.42 -3.76
CA GLY A 87 -8.76 -64.22 -4.64
C GLY A 87 -8.11 -65.57 -4.92
N GLU A 88 -8.66 -66.31 -5.89
CA GLU A 88 -8.06 -67.55 -6.39
C GLU A 88 -6.69 -67.26 -7.02
N PRO A 89 -5.67 -68.14 -6.89
CA PRO A 89 -4.30 -67.84 -7.34
C PRO A 89 -4.21 -67.41 -8.81
N SER A 90 -5.03 -68.00 -9.67
CA SER A 90 -5.10 -67.65 -11.10
C SER A 90 -5.64 -66.23 -11.33
N HIS A 91 -6.66 -65.83 -10.56
CA HIS A 91 -7.28 -64.51 -10.60
C HIS A 91 -6.34 -63.42 -10.07
N VAL A 92 -5.62 -63.70 -8.98
CA VAL A 92 -4.66 -62.77 -8.39
C VAL A 92 -3.50 -62.51 -9.36
N ALA A 93 -2.96 -63.54 -10.00
CA ALA A 93 -1.88 -63.40 -10.98
C ALA A 93 -2.32 -62.55 -12.20
N SER A 94 -3.53 -62.76 -12.70
CA SER A 94 -4.11 -61.97 -13.79
C SER A 94 -4.33 -60.50 -13.41
N ALA A 95 -4.82 -60.23 -12.19
CA ALA A 95 -4.98 -58.88 -11.67
C ALA A 95 -3.63 -58.16 -11.47
N GLU A 96 -2.63 -58.89 -10.97
CA GLU A 96 -1.28 -58.40 -10.78
C GLU A 96 -0.62 -57.99 -12.11
N GLU A 97 -0.76 -58.81 -13.15
CA GLU A 97 -0.21 -58.53 -14.49
C GLU A 97 -0.81 -57.25 -15.08
N GLN A 98 -2.13 -57.08 -14.98
CA GLN A 98 -2.83 -55.88 -15.47
C GLN A 98 -2.41 -54.61 -14.71
N LEU A 99 -2.26 -54.69 -13.39
CA LEU A 99 -1.79 -53.57 -12.57
C LEU A 99 -0.33 -53.22 -12.89
N LYS A 100 0.55 -54.21 -13.06
CA LYS A 100 1.95 -54.00 -13.46
C LYS A 100 2.07 -53.35 -14.84
N ALA A 101 1.23 -53.74 -15.79
CA ALA A 101 1.19 -53.13 -17.13
C ALA A 101 0.80 -51.64 -17.08
N ILE A 102 -0.13 -51.26 -16.21
CA ILE A 102 -0.53 -49.85 -16.01
C ILE A 102 0.62 -49.05 -15.37
N ILE A 103 1.30 -49.61 -14.37
CA ILE A 103 2.45 -48.97 -13.71
C ILE A 103 3.61 -48.78 -14.70
N ALA A 104 3.89 -49.79 -15.52
CA ALA A 104 4.95 -49.72 -16.53
C ALA A 104 4.68 -48.61 -17.57
N LYS A 105 3.42 -48.42 -17.98
CA LYS A 105 3.01 -47.29 -18.83
C LYS A 105 3.17 -45.94 -18.13
N CYS A 106 2.91 -45.84 -16.83
CA CYS A 106 3.14 -44.60 -16.08
C CYS A 106 4.62 -44.22 -16.02
N ASN A 107 5.50 -45.21 -15.87
CA ASN A 107 6.94 -45.00 -15.78
C ASN A 107 7.59 -44.70 -17.15
N SER A 108 6.98 -45.09 -18.27
CA SER A 108 7.50 -44.77 -19.62
C SER A 108 7.35 -43.29 -19.98
N PHE A 109 6.39 -42.57 -19.38
CA PHE A 109 6.24 -41.11 -19.54
C PHE A 109 7.36 -40.29 -18.88
N ASN A 110 8.16 -40.88 -17.98
CA ASN A 110 9.25 -40.20 -17.30
C ASN A 110 10.62 -40.32 -18.02
N LYS A 111 10.71 -41.05 -19.14
CA LYS A 111 11.93 -41.10 -19.95
C LYS A 111 11.95 -39.95 -20.96
N SER A 112 12.60 -38.86 -20.55
CA SER A 112 13.33 -37.88 -21.37
C SER A 112 13.07 -37.95 -22.88
N LYS A 113 12.19 -37.08 -23.38
CA LYS A 113 12.33 -36.51 -24.72
C LYS A 113 12.41 -34.98 -24.60
N THR A 114 13.48 -34.48 -25.18
CA THR A 114 13.82 -33.09 -25.48
C THR A 114 12.61 -32.20 -25.73
N ARG A 115 12.66 -30.98 -25.17
CA ARG A 115 11.78 -29.85 -25.47
C ARG A 115 11.57 -29.72 -26.99
N SER A 116 10.44 -30.21 -27.47
CA SER A 116 9.79 -29.67 -28.65
C SER A 116 8.70 -28.73 -28.14
N ASP A 117 8.69 -27.52 -28.67
CA ASP A 117 7.76 -26.46 -28.32
C ASP A 117 6.32 -26.97 -28.17
N TRP A 118 5.85 -27.00 -26.92
CA TRP A 118 4.42 -27.07 -26.67
C TRP A 118 3.85 -25.69 -26.98
N THR A 119 3.32 -25.53 -28.19
CA THR A 119 2.28 -24.55 -28.45
C THR A 119 1.20 -24.76 -27.39
N LYS A 120 0.98 -23.76 -26.54
CA LYS A 120 -0.08 -23.77 -25.52
C LYS A 120 -1.41 -24.00 -26.23
N ILE A 121 -1.91 -25.23 -26.22
CA ILE A 121 -3.30 -25.50 -26.57
C ILE A 121 -4.11 -24.94 -25.41
N HIS A 122 -4.71 -23.77 -25.63
CA HIS A 122 -5.75 -23.24 -24.75
C HIS A 122 -6.89 -24.25 -24.77
N ALA A 123 -6.98 -25.07 -23.72
CA ALA A 123 -8.07 -26.01 -23.56
C ALA A 123 -9.39 -25.22 -23.63
N TYR A 124 -10.17 -25.50 -24.68
CA TYR A 124 -11.54 -25.03 -24.85
C TYR A 124 -12.31 -25.31 -23.56
N SER A 125 -12.92 -24.27 -23.01
CA SER A 125 -13.73 -24.35 -21.80
C SER A 125 -15.08 -23.78 -22.14
N THR A 126 -16.10 -24.63 -22.17
CA THR A 126 -17.50 -24.23 -22.39
C THR A 126 -17.94 -23.12 -21.43
N LYS A 127 -17.38 -23.08 -20.21
CA LYS A 127 -17.62 -21.99 -19.27
C LYS A 127 -17.07 -20.65 -19.77
N LYS A 128 -15.86 -20.63 -20.35
CA LYS A 128 -15.26 -19.41 -20.91
C LYS A 128 -15.97 -18.93 -22.17
N GLU A 129 -16.49 -19.84 -22.98
CA GLU A 129 -17.29 -19.50 -24.17
C GLU A 129 -18.65 -18.91 -23.77
N VAL A 130 -19.36 -19.56 -22.84
CA VAL A 130 -20.62 -19.04 -22.30
C VAL A 130 -20.40 -17.66 -21.65
N ASP A 131 -19.35 -17.49 -20.84
CA ASP A 131 -19.00 -16.19 -20.25
C ASP A 131 -18.65 -15.14 -21.32
N ALA A 132 -18.05 -15.54 -22.45
CA ALA A 132 -17.74 -14.64 -23.57
C ALA A 132 -18.99 -14.23 -24.35
N GLU A 133 -19.89 -15.18 -24.64
CA GLU A 133 -21.17 -14.91 -25.29
C GLU A 133 -22.07 -13.98 -24.46
N TYR A 134 -22.10 -14.16 -23.13
CA TYR A 134 -22.84 -13.24 -22.25
C TYR A 134 -22.26 -11.83 -22.31
N LYS A 135 -20.93 -11.69 -22.29
CA LYS A 135 -20.26 -10.39 -22.43
C LYS A 135 -20.53 -9.73 -23.77
N GLU A 136 -20.47 -10.50 -24.86
CA GLU A 136 -20.76 -9.99 -26.19
C GLU A 136 -22.21 -9.49 -26.31
N LYS A 137 -23.18 -10.23 -25.73
CA LYS A 137 -24.58 -9.79 -25.67
C LYS A 137 -24.76 -8.52 -24.84
N ASP A 138 -24.11 -8.44 -23.68
CA ASP A 138 -24.16 -7.24 -22.82
C ASP A 138 -23.54 -6.02 -23.51
N GLU A 139 -22.41 -6.20 -24.20
CA GLU A 139 -21.75 -5.14 -24.99
C GLU A 139 -22.63 -4.68 -26.15
N ASN A 140 -23.24 -5.61 -26.89
CA ASN A 140 -24.16 -5.28 -27.98
C ASN A 140 -25.39 -4.53 -27.48
N MET A 141 -25.97 -4.94 -26.34
CA MET A 141 -27.08 -4.22 -25.70
C MET A 141 -26.66 -2.80 -25.32
N LEU A 142 -25.48 -2.62 -24.71
CA LEU A 142 -24.97 -1.30 -24.33
C LEU A 142 -24.77 -0.38 -25.54
N GLN A 143 -24.25 -0.91 -26.65
CA GLN A 143 -24.09 -0.13 -27.88
C GLN A 143 -25.42 0.39 -28.42
N GLU A 144 -26.50 -0.39 -28.31
CA GLU A 144 -27.83 0.06 -28.70
C GLU A 144 -28.39 1.13 -27.73
N LEU A 145 -28.17 0.98 -26.43
CA LEU A 145 -28.60 1.96 -25.42
C LEU A 145 -27.82 3.29 -25.46
N ARG A 146 -26.68 3.34 -26.16
CA ARG A 146 -25.92 4.58 -26.43
C ARG A 146 -26.49 5.41 -27.57
N LYS A 147 -27.23 4.78 -28.49
CA LYS A 147 -27.77 5.45 -29.68
C LYS A 147 -29.13 6.07 -29.39
N GLN A 148 -29.41 7.14 -30.14
CA GLN A 148 -30.77 7.66 -30.25
C GLN A 148 -31.65 6.62 -30.97
N PRO A 149 -32.77 6.18 -30.36
CA PRO A 149 -33.71 5.26 -30.99
C PRO A 149 -34.28 5.81 -32.30
N GLU A 150 -34.65 4.91 -33.21
CA GLU A 150 -35.40 5.27 -34.40
C GLU A 150 -36.81 5.75 -34.05
N PHE A 151 -37.38 6.61 -34.89
CA PHE A 151 -38.64 7.35 -34.65
C PHE A 151 -39.86 6.45 -34.37
N ASP A 152 -39.80 5.17 -34.74
CA ASP A 152 -40.89 4.22 -34.58
C ASP A 152 -40.98 3.64 -33.16
N THR A 153 -39.99 3.88 -32.31
CA THR A 153 -39.99 3.40 -30.91
C THR A 153 -40.55 4.48 -29.98
N THR A 154 -41.77 4.29 -29.48
CA THR A 154 -42.39 5.22 -28.52
C THR A 154 -41.99 4.88 -27.09
N PHE A 155 -41.42 5.85 -26.37
CA PHE A 155 -41.15 5.76 -24.94
C PHE A 155 -42.15 6.64 -24.17
N PRO A 156 -42.76 6.15 -23.08
CA PRO A 156 -43.72 6.92 -22.30
C PRO A 156 -43.06 8.03 -21.48
N GLU A 157 -41.78 7.88 -21.13
CA GLU A 157 -41.05 8.84 -20.31
C GLU A 157 -39.81 9.36 -21.05
N GLN A 158 -39.65 10.68 -21.06
CA GLN A 158 -38.52 11.38 -21.64
C GLN A 158 -37.98 12.42 -20.63
N LEU A 159 -36.67 12.40 -20.43
CA LEU A 159 -35.97 13.38 -19.61
C LEU A 159 -34.91 14.09 -20.45
N LEU A 160 -34.88 15.42 -20.39
CA LEU A 160 -33.79 16.23 -20.92
C LEU A 160 -33.02 16.86 -19.76
N PHE A 161 -31.73 16.57 -19.68
CA PHE A 161 -30.83 17.13 -18.68
C PHE A 161 -29.86 18.10 -19.35
N LEU A 162 -29.93 19.39 -19.00
CA LEU A 162 -28.96 20.38 -19.43
C LEU A 162 -27.64 20.17 -18.69
N TRP A 163 -26.55 19.94 -19.43
CA TRP A 163 -25.21 19.92 -18.87
C TRP A 163 -24.71 21.37 -18.68
N PRO A 164 -24.39 21.80 -17.45
CA PRO A 164 -23.97 23.18 -17.19
C PRO A 164 -22.67 23.56 -17.91
N GLU A 165 -22.64 24.76 -18.50
CA GLU A 165 -21.49 25.30 -19.24
C GLU A 165 -20.41 25.91 -18.33
N ASP A 166 -20.77 26.28 -17.10
CA ASP A 166 -19.86 26.81 -16.08
C ASP A 166 -18.95 25.74 -15.47
N GLY A 167 -19.13 24.48 -15.86
CA GLY A 167 -18.36 23.34 -15.40
C GLY A 167 -17.45 22.70 -16.46
N PRO A 168 -16.86 21.54 -16.12
CA PRO A 168 -16.11 20.73 -17.05
C PRO A 168 -16.96 20.27 -18.25
N SER A 169 -16.34 20.21 -19.44
CA SER A 169 -17.00 19.73 -20.67
C SER A 169 -17.61 18.33 -20.53
N LEU A 170 -18.84 18.17 -21.04
CA LEU A 170 -19.61 16.91 -21.06
C LEU A 170 -18.78 15.71 -21.56
N HIS A 171 -18.26 15.79 -22.78
CA HIS A 171 -17.51 14.69 -23.41
C HIS A 171 -16.15 14.46 -22.75
N LYS A 172 -15.56 15.49 -22.14
CA LYS A 172 -14.32 15.33 -21.35
C LYS A 172 -14.59 14.54 -20.07
N CYS A 173 -15.78 14.67 -19.48
CA CYS A 173 -16.12 14.05 -18.20
C CYS A 173 -16.74 12.67 -18.34
N LEU A 174 -17.66 12.49 -19.28
CA LEU A 174 -18.41 11.25 -19.44
C LEU A 174 -17.84 10.35 -20.56
N GLY A 175 -16.96 10.92 -21.39
CA GLY A 175 -16.37 10.30 -22.57
C GLY A 175 -17.12 10.64 -23.86
N PRO A 176 -16.55 10.36 -25.04
CA PRO A 176 -17.12 10.71 -26.34
C PRO A 176 -18.54 10.17 -26.53
N GLU A 177 -18.79 8.91 -26.16
CA GLU A 177 -20.11 8.26 -26.25
C GLU A 177 -20.87 8.25 -24.91
N LEU A 178 -20.40 9.05 -23.95
CA LEU A 178 -20.86 9.03 -22.57
C LEU A 178 -20.74 7.64 -21.92
N GLU A 179 -19.63 6.94 -22.16
CA GLU A 179 -19.33 5.58 -21.68
C GLU A 179 -19.45 5.49 -20.14
N SER A 180 -19.17 6.60 -19.44
CA SER A 180 -19.35 6.69 -17.98
C SER A 180 -20.81 6.47 -17.53
N LEU A 181 -21.79 6.59 -18.42
CA LEU A 181 -23.20 6.31 -18.15
C LEU A 181 -23.61 4.85 -18.40
N ASP A 182 -22.73 3.99 -18.90
CA ASP A 182 -23.07 2.61 -19.28
C ASP A 182 -23.65 1.79 -18.11
N SER A 183 -23.11 1.97 -16.90
CA SER A 183 -23.66 1.30 -15.71
C SER A 183 -25.08 1.77 -15.38
N ILE A 184 -25.44 3.01 -15.74
CA ILE A 184 -26.79 3.55 -15.58
C ILE A 184 -27.69 2.99 -16.69
N ARG A 185 -27.21 2.97 -17.94
CA ARG A 185 -27.91 2.33 -19.08
C ARG A 185 -28.27 0.88 -18.78
N ALA A 186 -27.27 0.07 -18.38
CA ALA A 186 -27.45 -1.34 -18.05
C ALA A 186 -28.40 -1.55 -16.86
N ARG A 187 -28.29 -0.72 -15.82
CA ARG A 187 -29.13 -0.86 -14.61
C ARG A 187 -30.59 -0.56 -14.87
N PHE A 188 -30.90 0.44 -15.69
CA PHE A 188 -32.27 0.89 -15.91
C PHE A 188 -32.87 0.48 -17.26
N GLY A 189 -32.07 -0.12 -18.16
CA GLY A 189 -32.50 -0.50 -19.50
C GLY A 189 -33.02 0.69 -20.30
N CYS A 190 -32.30 1.82 -20.26
CA CYS A 190 -32.73 3.09 -20.85
C CYS A 190 -31.73 3.60 -21.89
N HIS A 191 -32.23 4.31 -22.89
CA HIS A 191 -31.38 5.00 -23.85
C HIS A 191 -30.89 6.31 -23.24
N LEU A 192 -29.57 6.51 -23.21
CA LEU A 192 -28.93 7.73 -22.74
C LEU A 192 -27.97 8.23 -23.81
N PHE A 193 -28.25 9.40 -24.38
CA PHE A 193 -27.48 9.94 -25.52
C PHE A 193 -27.55 11.48 -25.57
N VAL A 194 -26.68 12.09 -26.38
CA VAL A 194 -26.75 13.52 -26.71
C VAL A 194 -27.60 13.68 -27.98
N PRO A 195 -28.74 14.39 -27.97
CA PRO A 195 -29.51 14.64 -29.17
C PRO A 195 -28.73 15.49 -30.17
N ARG A 196 -28.82 15.16 -31.47
CA ARG A 196 -28.06 15.86 -32.53
C ARG A 196 -28.35 17.37 -32.58
N ASP A 197 -29.60 17.75 -32.29
CA ASP A 197 -30.05 19.14 -32.33
C ASP A 197 -29.78 19.91 -31.02
N LEU A 198 -29.36 19.22 -29.96
CA LEU A 198 -29.18 19.77 -28.61
C LEU A 198 -27.88 19.26 -27.96
N PRO A 199 -26.69 19.70 -28.43
CA PRO A 199 -25.40 19.17 -28.00
C PRO A 199 -25.06 19.41 -26.52
N GLY A 200 -25.72 20.36 -25.85
CA GLY A 200 -25.57 20.63 -24.41
C GLY A 200 -26.47 19.77 -23.51
N TYR A 201 -27.29 18.88 -24.08
CA TYR A 201 -28.28 18.11 -23.33
C TYR A 201 -27.98 16.61 -23.38
N ILE A 202 -28.24 15.94 -22.26
CA ILE A 202 -28.33 14.48 -22.18
C ILE A 202 -29.82 14.12 -22.20
N CYS A 203 -30.25 13.32 -23.17
CA CYS A 203 -31.60 12.78 -23.25
C CYS A 203 -31.62 11.38 -22.66
N ALA A 204 -32.59 11.12 -21.78
CA ALA A 204 -32.93 9.79 -21.29
C ALA A 204 -34.32 9.39 -21.80
N LEU A 205 -34.41 8.23 -22.44
CA LEU A 205 -35.67 7.62 -22.86
C LEU A 205 -35.85 6.28 -22.15
N GLY A 206 -37.03 6.07 -21.57
CA GLY A 206 -37.35 4.80 -20.93
C GLY A 206 -38.81 4.66 -20.55
N ASN A 207 -39.11 3.57 -19.84
CA ASN A 207 -40.49 3.13 -19.60
C ASN A 207 -41.02 3.40 -18.18
N ASN A 208 -40.20 3.96 -17.29
CA ASN A 208 -40.49 4.08 -15.87
C ASN A 208 -40.12 5.46 -15.31
N HIS A 209 -41.12 6.18 -14.79
CA HIS A 209 -40.98 7.52 -14.23
C HIS A 209 -40.04 7.58 -13.01
N GLU A 210 -40.14 6.62 -12.10
CA GLU A 210 -39.27 6.56 -10.91
C GLU A 210 -37.81 6.24 -11.29
N ALA A 211 -37.61 5.44 -12.34
CA ALA A 211 -36.28 5.24 -12.90
C ALA A 211 -35.72 6.54 -13.49
N MET A 212 -36.53 7.34 -14.21
CA MET A 212 -36.09 8.64 -14.73
C MET A 212 -35.68 9.61 -13.63
N LYS A 213 -36.38 9.65 -12.49
CA LYS A 213 -35.96 10.45 -11.32
C LYS A 213 -34.59 10.02 -10.79
N GLN A 214 -34.36 8.71 -10.68
CA GLN A 214 -33.08 8.18 -10.23
C GLN A 214 -31.96 8.48 -11.23
N ILE A 215 -32.22 8.36 -12.52
CA ILE A 215 -31.28 8.72 -13.59
C ILE A 215 -30.93 10.20 -13.51
N ALA A 216 -31.91 11.10 -13.38
CA ALA A 216 -31.69 12.53 -13.22
C ALA A 216 -30.78 12.83 -12.01
N GLN A 217 -31.04 12.18 -10.88
CA GLN A 217 -30.23 12.33 -9.67
C GLN A 217 -28.80 11.81 -9.87
N SER A 218 -28.63 10.68 -10.57
CA SER A 218 -27.31 10.14 -10.88
C SER A 218 -26.52 11.04 -11.83
N ILE A 219 -27.16 11.64 -12.83
CA ILE A 219 -26.52 12.60 -13.73
C ILE A 219 -26.10 13.87 -12.96
N ARG A 220 -26.95 14.42 -12.08
CA ARG A 220 -26.56 15.54 -11.18
C ARG A 220 -25.34 15.21 -10.34
N THR A 221 -25.31 13.99 -9.81
CA THR A 221 -24.20 13.53 -8.98
C THR A 221 -22.91 13.37 -9.80
N LEU A 222 -23.01 12.93 -11.05
CA LEU A 222 -21.86 12.86 -11.97
C LEU A 222 -21.32 14.23 -12.34
N TRP A 223 -22.20 15.22 -12.52
CA TRP A 223 -21.76 16.60 -12.70
C TRP A 223 -21.05 17.12 -11.44
N ALA A 224 -21.60 16.87 -10.26
CA ALA A 224 -20.95 17.22 -9.00
C ALA A 224 -19.58 16.52 -8.84
N GLU A 225 -19.47 15.24 -9.21
CA GLU A 225 -18.20 14.50 -9.26
C GLU A 225 -17.20 15.13 -10.24
N ALA A 226 -17.65 15.56 -11.42
CA ALA A 226 -16.80 16.21 -12.41
C ALA A 226 -16.26 17.55 -11.89
N VAL A 227 -17.14 18.39 -11.32
CA VAL A 227 -16.76 19.66 -10.69
C VAL A 227 -15.77 19.40 -9.55
N ALA A 228 -16.10 18.47 -8.65
CA ALA A 228 -15.25 18.01 -7.55
C ALA A 228 -13.84 17.62 -8.02
N LYS A 229 -13.72 16.77 -9.04
CA LYS A 229 -12.41 16.35 -9.59
C LYS A 229 -11.57 17.52 -10.11
N SER A 230 -12.22 18.56 -10.63
CA SER A 230 -11.55 19.75 -11.14
C SER A 230 -11.20 20.78 -10.05
N SER A 231 -11.98 20.87 -8.97
CA SER A 231 -11.88 21.96 -7.98
C SER A 231 -11.30 21.55 -6.62
N ILE A 232 -11.38 20.28 -6.22
CA ILE A 232 -11.02 19.85 -4.86
C ILE A 232 -9.52 19.93 -4.58
N LYS A 233 -8.68 19.78 -5.61
CA LYS A 233 -7.22 19.67 -5.50
C LYS A 233 -6.62 20.90 -4.86
N THR A 234 -6.56 20.90 -3.54
CA THR A 234 -6.13 22.03 -2.74
C THR A 234 -4.72 21.77 -2.27
N LYS A 235 -3.79 22.60 -2.71
CA LYS A 235 -2.41 22.58 -2.26
C LYS A 235 -2.05 23.92 -1.68
N ILE A 236 -1.74 23.94 -0.40
CA ILE A 236 -1.29 25.14 0.30
C ILE A 236 -0.05 24.83 1.13
N TYR A 237 0.89 25.78 1.08
CA TYR A 237 2.04 25.83 1.97
C TYR A 237 1.83 26.98 2.95
N LEU A 238 1.93 26.67 4.23
CA LEU A 238 1.82 27.63 5.33
C LEU A 238 3.17 27.69 6.05
N VAL A 239 3.60 28.88 6.40
CA VAL A 239 4.78 29.09 7.25
C VAL A 239 4.27 29.57 8.58
N GLU A 240 4.50 28.79 9.63
CA GLU A 240 4.11 29.19 10.97
C GLU A 240 5.06 30.30 11.46
N PRO A 241 4.53 31.44 11.93
CA PRO A 241 5.37 32.51 12.42
C PRO A 241 6.11 32.03 13.68
N PRO A 242 7.45 32.11 13.73
CA PRO A 242 8.18 31.80 14.95
C PRO A 242 7.72 32.67 16.12
N GLU A 243 7.66 32.09 17.32
CA GLU A 243 7.43 32.83 18.55
C GLU A 243 8.33 34.07 18.64
N PRO A 244 7.85 35.21 19.17
CA PRO A 244 8.64 36.44 19.22
C PRO A 244 10.03 36.27 19.86
N THR A 245 10.16 35.36 20.83
CA THR A 245 11.42 35.05 21.52
C THR A 245 12.35 34.13 20.71
N ALA A 246 11.81 33.39 19.73
CA ALA A 246 12.54 32.46 18.86
C ALA A 246 12.84 33.04 17.48
N MET A 247 12.15 34.10 17.07
CA MET A 247 12.30 34.72 15.75
C MET A 247 13.71 35.28 15.54
N LYS A 248 14.27 34.97 14.35
CA LYS A 248 15.57 35.49 13.88
C LYS A 248 15.38 36.21 12.55
N GLY A 249 16.26 37.16 12.25
CA GLY A 249 16.06 38.07 11.12
C GLY A 249 16.16 37.46 9.71
N LYS A 250 16.58 36.20 9.54
CA LYS A 250 16.89 35.63 8.21
C LYS A 250 16.40 34.19 8.05
N ILE A 251 15.81 33.86 6.91
CA ILE A 251 15.55 32.47 6.49
C ILE A 251 16.53 32.10 5.39
N VAL A 252 17.28 31.01 5.58
CA VAL A 252 18.27 30.51 4.60
C VAL A 252 17.82 29.13 4.12
N VAL A 253 17.93 28.88 2.81
CA VAL A 253 17.68 27.54 2.26
C VAL A 253 19.00 26.77 2.18
N LYS A 254 19.22 25.88 3.16
CA LYS A 254 20.42 25.04 3.21
C LYS A 254 20.32 23.92 2.19
N LYS A 255 21.30 23.84 1.28
CA LYS A 255 21.45 22.72 0.35
C LYS A 255 22.27 21.62 1.01
N GLN A 256 21.67 20.46 1.24
CA GLN A 256 22.37 19.30 1.79
C GLN A 256 21.91 18.05 1.05
N ASN A 257 22.83 17.33 0.41
CA ASN A 257 22.54 16.08 -0.32
C ASN A 257 21.40 16.22 -1.35
N GLN A 258 21.37 17.33 -2.09
CA GLN A 258 20.31 17.70 -3.05
C GLN A 258 18.93 18.00 -2.44
N LEU A 259 18.82 18.09 -1.11
CA LEU A 259 17.64 18.59 -0.41
C LEU A 259 17.82 20.07 -0.11
N HIS A 260 16.76 20.85 -0.30
CA HIS A 260 16.76 22.29 -0.04
C HIS A 260 15.88 22.57 1.19
N LYS A 261 16.52 22.74 2.35
CA LYS A 261 15.84 22.86 3.65
C LYS A 261 15.80 24.32 4.12
N PRO A 262 14.63 24.92 4.34
CA PRO A 262 14.55 26.25 4.95
C PRO A 262 14.95 26.17 6.42
N VAL A 263 15.79 27.09 6.87
CA VAL A 263 16.25 27.20 8.27
C VAL A 263 16.31 28.65 8.71
N LEU A 264 15.85 28.88 9.94
CA LEU A 264 15.87 30.19 10.59
C LEU A 264 17.28 30.51 11.15
N ARG A 265 17.85 31.66 10.78
CA ARG A 265 19.23 32.09 11.06
C ARG A 265 19.31 33.56 11.44
N GLY A 266 20.46 33.95 11.99
CA GLY A 266 20.74 35.32 12.46
C GLY A 266 20.50 35.51 13.96
N SER A 267 20.68 36.74 14.42
CA SER A 267 20.42 37.14 15.80
C SER A 267 18.92 37.25 16.06
N ARG A 268 18.54 37.08 17.34
CA ARG A 268 17.17 37.29 17.79
C ARG A 268 16.76 38.74 17.59
N LEU A 269 15.49 38.96 17.28
CA LEU A 269 14.95 40.32 17.14
C LEU A 269 15.01 41.06 18.48
N LYS A 270 15.34 42.36 18.43
CA LYS A 270 15.44 43.26 19.60
C LYS A 270 14.84 44.62 19.25
N GLY A 271 14.39 45.36 20.26
CA GLY A 271 13.90 46.72 20.12
C GLY A 271 12.67 46.82 19.19
N PRO A 272 12.59 47.86 18.33
CA PRO A 272 11.43 48.10 17.46
C PRO A 272 11.04 46.91 16.58
N ASN A 273 12.03 46.18 16.04
CA ASN A 273 11.78 45.01 15.19
C ASN A 273 11.04 43.87 15.91
N LEU A 274 11.18 43.75 17.24
CA LEU A 274 10.46 42.75 18.04
C LEU A 274 9.00 43.17 18.27
N GLU A 275 8.73 44.46 18.40
CA GLU A 275 7.36 45.00 18.54
C GLU A 275 6.60 44.83 17.23
N GLU A 276 7.19 45.22 16.10
CA GLU A 276 6.62 44.98 14.76
C GLU A 276 6.35 43.50 14.51
N TRP A 277 7.25 42.62 14.94
CA TRP A 277 7.05 41.18 14.82
C TRP A 277 5.90 40.65 15.67
N ARG A 278 5.65 41.19 16.87
CA ARG A 278 4.51 40.81 17.71
C ARG A 278 3.17 41.11 17.02
N ASP A 279 3.07 42.28 16.39
CA ASP A 279 1.87 42.67 15.64
C ASP A 279 1.68 41.77 14.41
N LEU A 280 2.75 41.49 13.68
CA LEU A 280 2.74 40.58 12.53
C LEU A 280 2.43 39.13 12.93
N PHE A 281 2.92 38.65 14.07
CA PHE A 281 2.74 37.28 14.54
C PHE A 281 1.26 36.90 14.61
N GLY A 282 0.45 37.69 15.32
CA GLY A 282 -0.99 37.44 15.47
C GLY A 282 -1.73 37.48 14.13
N LEU A 283 -1.38 38.44 13.25
CA LEU A 283 -1.97 38.56 11.93
C LEU A 283 -1.66 37.35 11.04
N VAL A 284 -0.42 36.89 11.02
CA VAL A 284 0.01 35.74 10.21
C VAL A 284 -0.64 34.46 10.71
N GLN A 285 -0.67 34.25 12.02
CA GLN A 285 -1.31 33.09 12.62
C GLN A 285 -2.82 33.05 12.28
N SER A 286 -3.52 34.18 12.42
CA SER A 286 -4.94 34.27 12.04
C SER A 286 -5.17 33.95 10.56
N ARG A 287 -4.34 34.50 9.65
CA ARG A 287 -4.42 34.20 8.21
C ARG A 287 -4.14 32.74 7.90
N ASN A 288 -3.13 32.13 8.54
CA ASN A 288 -2.83 30.71 8.38
C ASN A 288 -4.04 29.86 8.82
N LYS A 289 -4.65 30.20 9.97
CA LYS A 289 -5.83 29.50 10.47
C LYS A 289 -7.00 29.57 9.49
N THR A 290 -7.34 30.75 8.96
CA THR A 290 -8.39 30.89 7.94
C THR A 290 -8.09 30.06 6.70
N ARG A 291 -6.87 30.11 6.17
CA ARG A 291 -6.49 29.36 4.96
C ARG A 291 -6.55 27.85 5.17
N LEU A 292 -6.08 27.37 6.32
CA LEU A 292 -6.17 25.95 6.68
C LEU A 292 -7.64 25.52 6.77
N LEU A 293 -8.46 26.25 7.51
CA LEU A 293 -9.88 25.95 7.69
C LEU A 293 -10.60 25.88 6.35
N THR A 294 -10.48 26.93 5.51
CA THR A 294 -11.12 26.99 4.20
C THR A 294 -10.66 25.85 3.29
N ALA A 295 -9.36 25.53 3.28
CA ALA A 295 -8.82 24.44 2.47
C ALA A 295 -9.37 23.07 2.88
N VAL A 296 -9.41 22.79 4.19
CA VAL A 296 -9.93 21.52 4.73
C VAL A 296 -11.42 21.42 4.48
N GLU A 297 -12.21 22.45 4.82
CA GLU A 297 -13.67 22.44 4.69
C GLU A 297 -14.12 22.28 3.23
N ASN A 298 -13.52 23.04 2.30
CA ASN A 298 -13.85 22.95 0.89
C ASN A 298 -13.48 21.57 0.32
N CYS A 299 -12.34 21.01 0.74
CA CYS A 299 -11.95 19.67 0.31
C CYS A 299 -12.93 18.61 0.82
N LEU A 300 -13.33 18.64 2.09
CA LEU A 300 -14.23 17.63 2.67
C LEU A 300 -15.61 17.64 2.00
N LYS A 301 -16.16 18.83 1.70
CA LYS A 301 -17.44 18.99 0.97
C LYS A 301 -17.40 18.28 -0.38
N GLY A 302 -16.37 18.56 -1.17
CA GLY A 302 -16.22 17.94 -2.47
C GLY A 302 -15.87 16.45 -2.41
N LEU A 303 -15.18 16.01 -1.35
CA LEU A 303 -14.70 14.64 -1.21
C LEU A 303 -15.83 13.61 -1.30
N SER A 304 -17.04 13.98 -0.85
CA SER A 304 -18.24 13.15 -0.91
C SER A 304 -18.58 12.62 -2.32
N PHE A 305 -18.10 13.27 -3.37
CA PHE A 305 -18.31 12.86 -4.77
C PHE A 305 -17.11 12.14 -5.40
N VAL A 306 -15.95 12.12 -4.73
CA VAL A 306 -14.73 11.53 -5.27
C VAL A 306 -14.81 10.01 -5.19
N ARG A 307 -14.63 9.31 -6.31
CA ARG A 307 -14.59 7.84 -6.34
C ARG A 307 -13.14 7.33 -6.24
N GLY A 308 -12.98 6.14 -5.67
CA GLY A 308 -11.69 5.45 -5.54
C GLY A 308 -11.23 5.32 -4.09
N HIS A 309 -10.05 4.74 -3.89
CA HIS A 309 -9.53 4.53 -2.54
C HIS A 309 -8.90 5.82 -2.01
N LEU A 310 -9.47 6.35 -0.93
CA LEU A 310 -9.00 7.57 -0.30
C LEU A 310 -8.37 7.27 1.07
N ARG A 311 -7.34 8.03 1.43
CA ARG A 311 -6.69 7.92 2.74
C ARG A 311 -6.28 9.30 3.26
N MET A 312 -6.61 9.58 4.50
CA MET A 312 -6.23 10.81 5.20
C MET A 312 -5.18 10.53 6.26
N ARG A 313 -4.09 11.30 6.28
CA ARG A 313 -3.01 11.20 7.26
C ARG A 313 -2.43 12.58 7.53
N VAL A 314 -2.02 12.83 8.78
CA VAL A 314 -1.06 13.90 9.10
C VAL A 314 0.30 13.27 9.28
N ASN A 315 1.32 13.76 8.59
CA ASN A 315 2.68 13.29 8.73
C ASN A 315 3.54 14.39 9.35
N LEU A 316 4.52 14.02 10.18
CA LEU A 316 5.50 14.93 10.78
C LEU A 316 6.90 14.54 10.33
N GLY A 317 7.69 15.56 9.99
CA GLY A 317 9.03 15.40 9.45
C GLY A 317 9.70 16.75 9.16
N THR A 318 10.47 16.78 8.08
CA THR A 318 11.15 17.99 7.60
C THR A 318 10.60 18.35 6.23
N PHE A 319 10.24 19.61 6.03
CA PHE A 319 9.82 20.10 4.74
C PHE A 319 11.04 20.47 3.88
N VAL A 320 11.04 20.00 2.63
CA VAL A 320 12.08 20.30 1.65
C VAL A 320 11.47 20.95 0.41
N LEU A 321 12.18 21.94 -0.12
CA LEU A 321 11.83 22.62 -1.36
C LEU A 321 12.42 21.87 -2.55
N GLU A 322 11.63 21.73 -3.60
CA GLU A 322 12.01 21.12 -4.88
C GLU A 322 12.12 22.17 -5.98
N ASN A 323 11.14 23.07 -6.05
CA ASN A 323 11.12 24.20 -6.98
C ASN A 323 10.71 25.45 -6.21
N TYR A 324 11.52 26.51 -6.26
CA TYR A 324 11.26 27.77 -5.57
C TYR A 324 12.03 28.90 -6.24
N GLN A 325 11.52 30.12 -6.08
CA GLN A 325 12.18 31.33 -6.54
C GLN A 325 13.30 31.70 -5.55
N LEU A 326 14.47 32.08 -6.06
CA LEU A 326 15.60 32.57 -5.26
C LEU A 326 15.29 33.97 -4.67
N PRO A 327 15.97 34.40 -3.59
CA PRO A 327 15.75 35.71 -3.00
C PRO A 327 16.02 36.84 -3.99
N GLU A 328 15.34 37.96 -3.82
CA GLU A 328 15.59 39.17 -4.62
C GLU A 328 16.97 39.79 -4.31
N ASP A 329 17.45 40.65 -5.22
CA ASP A 329 18.71 41.40 -5.07
C ASP A 329 19.98 40.56 -4.87
N ASN A 330 20.01 39.31 -5.37
CA ASN A 330 21.15 38.41 -5.21
C ASN A 330 21.49 38.08 -3.74
N LYS A 331 20.53 38.26 -2.82
CA LYS A 331 20.70 37.89 -1.40
C LYS A 331 20.76 36.36 -1.26
N SER A 332 21.47 35.89 -0.25
CA SER A 332 21.55 34.46 0.11
C SER A 332 20.48 34.02 1.13
N TRP A 333 19.56 34.91 1.49
CA TRP A 333 18.57 34.74 2.55
C TRP A 333 17.29 35.50 2.19
N TYR A 334 16.17 35.07 2.76
CA TYR A 334 14.85 35.71 2.65
C TYR A 334 14.46 36.39 3.95
N SER A 335 13.71 37.48 3.85
CA SER A 335 12.87 37.93 4.97
C SER A 335 11.73 36.93 5.21
N PHE A 336 11.06 37.00 6.37
CA PHE A 336 9.91 36.12 6.65
C PHE A 336 8.76 36.32 5.65
N GLY A 337 8.44 37.58 5.33
CA GLY A 337 7.39 37.92 4.37
C GLY A 337 7.72 37.40 2.97
N GLU A 338 8.93 37.71 2.48
CA GLU A 338 9.42 37.27 1.18
C GLU A 338 9.40 35.74 1.05
N PHE A 339 9.88 35.01 2.06
CA PHE A 339 9.84 33.55 2.04
C PHE A 339 8.41 33.01 1.94
N ARG A 340 7.47 33.58 2.70
CA ARG A 340 6.07 33.17 2.64
C ARG A 340 5.47 33.46 1.25
N ASP A 341 5.79 34.60 0.67
CA ASP A 341 5.27 35.00 -0.64
C ASP A 341 5.82 34.10 -1.76
N THR A 342 7.09 33.65 -1.66
CA THR A 342 7.65 32.67 -2.61
C THR A 342 6.89 31.33 -2.61
N LEU A 343 6.32 30.94 -1.47
CA LEU A 343 5.55 29.70 -1.33
C LEU A 343 4.10 29.83 -1.82
N LEU A 344 3.61 31.05 -2.01
CA LEU A 344 2.31 31.32 -2.63
C LEU A 344 2.34 31.19 -4.16
N HIS A 345 3.54 31.20 -4.75
CA HIS A 345 3.71 31.13 -6.19
C HIS A 345 3.30 29.75 -6.74
N GLU A 346 2.56 29.69 -7.85
CA GLU A 346 2.03 28.42 -8.40
C GLU A 346 3.12 27.40 -8.75
N GLN A 347 4.29 27.89 -9.15
CA GLN A 347 5.46 27.07 -9.47
C GLN A 347 6.19 26.51 -8.23
N ALA A 348 5.88 27.01 -7.03
CA ALA A 348 6.50 26.53 -5.80
C ALA A 348 6.14 25.05 -5.55
N LYS A 349 7.15 24.23 -5.35
CA LYS A 349 7.04 22.80 -5.06
C LYS A 349 7.93 22.46 -3.88
N GLY A 350 7.37 21.70 -2.96
CA GLY A 350 8.05 21.12 -1.84
C GLY A 350 7.23 19.96 -1.29
N ARG A 351 7.84 19.19 -0.40
CA ARG A 351 7.23 18.02 0.21
C ARG A 351 7.81 17.77 1.59
N LEU A 352 7.06 17.06 2.41
CA LEU A 352 7.55 16.52 3.66
C LEU A 352 8.35 15.24 3.43
N ILE A 353 9.48 15.09 4.12
CA ILE A 353 10.31 13.87 4.15
C ILE A 353 10.34 13.25 5.56
N PRO A 354 10.48 11.91 5.68
CA PRO A 354 10.72 11.21 6.96
C PRO A 354 12.11 11.52 7.50
N GLU A 355 12.31 12.76 7.92
CA GLU A 355 13.49 13.19 8.64
C GLU A 355 13.05 14.11 9.78
N LEU A 356 13.37 13.71 11.02
CA LEU A 356 13.07 14.50 12.20
C LEU A 356 14.21 15.49 12.48
N LYS A 357 13.87 16.65 13.04
CA LYS A 357 14.84 17.72 13.35
C LYS A 357 15.71 17.42 14.57
N VAL A 358 15.40 16.34 15.29
CA VAL A 358 16.04 15.91 16.54
C VAL A 358 16.65 14.52 16.36
N GLY A 359 17.74 14.24 17.08
CA GLY A 359 18.41 12.94 17.04
C GLY A 359 17.56 11.80 17.62
N GLN A 360 17.81 10.58 17.14
CA GLN A 360 17.05 9.37 17.49
C GLN A 360 16.82 9.17 18.98
N SER A 361 17.90 9.14 19.77
CA SER A 361 17.82 8.87 21.21
C SER A 361 16.99 9.90 21.96
N GLU A 362 17.04 11.15 21.50
CA GLU A 362 16.36 12.27 22.15
C GLU A 362 14.85 12.25 21.88
N PHE A 363 14.41 12.17 20.61
CA PHE A 363 12.97 12.18 20.33
C PHE A 363 12.28 10.90 20.87
N LEU A 364 12.94 9.74 20.83
CA LEU A 364 12.37 8.51 21.40
C LEU A 364 12.21 8.64 22.90
N GLN A 365 13.22 9.16 23.60
CA GLN A 365 13.13 9.38 25.04
C GLN A 365 12.01 10.36 25.41
N ARG A 366 11.84 11.45 24.63
CA ARG A 366 10.73 12.40 24.83
C ARG A 366 9.38 11.70 24.66
N CYS A 367 9.20 10.90 23.61
CA CYS A 367 7.95 10.19 23.36
C CYS A 367 7.65 9.12 24.42
N PHE A 368 8.66 8.37 24.89
CA PHE A 368 8.49 7.38 25.96
C PHE A 368 8.10 8.01 27.30
N LYS A 369 8.49 9.26 27.55
CA LYS A 369 8.20 10.00 28.78
C LYS A 369 6.92 10.84 28.70
N ALA A 370 6.39 11.08 27.50
CA ALA A 370 5.19 11.90 27.24
C ALA A 370 3.88 11.17 27.65
N THR A 371 3.85 10.67 28.88
CA THR A 371 2.69 9.97 29.47
C THR A 371 1.54 10.91 29.77
N ASP A 372 1.73 12.22 29.71
CA ASP A 372 0.70 13.26 29.75
C ASP A 372 -0.05 13.37 28.43
N LEU A 373 0.61 13.13 27.29
CA LEU A 373 0.03 13.21 25.95
C LEU A 373 -0.41 11.84 25.40
N PHE A 374 0.34 10.78 25.68
CA PHE A 374 0.15 9.46 25.07
C PHE A 374 -0.27 8.39 26.08
N GLU A 375 -1.03 7.41 25.57
CA GLU A 375 -1.35 6.16 26.25
C GLU A 375 -1.07 4.96 25.32
N PRO A 376 -0.88 3.75 25.87
CA PRO A 376 -0.66 2.55 25.07
C PRO A 376 -1.81 2.27 24.10
N TYR A 377 -1.48 1.91 22.86
CA TYR A 377 -2.46 1.66 21.79
C TYR A 377 -3.51 0.59 22.18
N ASP A 378 -3.06 -0.47 22.84
CA ASP A 378 -3.86 -1.64 23.21
C ASP A 378 -4.74 -1.40 24.44
N GLY A 379 -4.65 -0.23 25.07
CA GLY A 379 -5.31 0.08 26.35
C GLY A 379 -4.74 -0.68 27.55
N THR A 380 -3.59 -1.34 27.38
CA THR A 380 -2.88 -2.02 28.48
C THR A 380 -2.11 -1.01 29.32
N SER A 381 -1.83 -1.32 30.60
CA SER A 381 -0.96 -0.48 31.45
C SER A 381 0.54 -0.66 31.14
N THR A 382 0.89 -0.97 29.89
CA THR A 382 2.29 -1.16 29.48
C THR A 382 3.01 0.19 29.43
N PRO A 383 4.28 0.28 29.87
CA PRO A 383 5.07 1.48 29.68
C PRO A 383 5.20 1.82 28.19
N LEU A 384 5.18 3.11 27.82
CA LEU A 384 5.24 3.56 26.43
C LEU A 384 6.51 3.10 25.69
N GLU A 385 7.60 2.88 26.41
CA GLU A 385 8.87 2.33 25.88
C GLU A 385 8.77 0.85 25.46
N ASN A 386 7.78 0.12 26.01
CA ASN A 386 7.58 -1.32 25.79
C ASN A 386 6.42 -1.62 24.83
N ALA A 387 5.95 -0.62 24.09
CA ALA A 387 4.88 -0.78 23.12
C ALA A 387 5.29 -1.75 21.99
N GLU A 388 4.35 -2.58 21.55
CA GLU A 388 4.61 -3.56 20.50
C GLU A 388 4.88 -2.89 19.15
N LEU A 389 5.87 -3.43 18.42
CA LEU A 389 6.23 -2.93 17.10
C LEU A 389 5.35 -3.50 16.00
N ALA A 390 4.83 -2.61 15.16
CA ALA A 390 4.20 -2.96 13.89
C ALA A 390 5.26 -2.99 12.77
N TYR A 391 5.19 -4.00 11.91
CA TYR A 391 6.11 -4.16 10.79
C TYR A 391 5.38 -4.19 9.45
N SER A 392 5.88 -3.44 8.49
CA SER A 392 5.43 -3.51 7.10
C SER A 392 6.60 -3.33 6.15
N VAL A 393 6.40 -3.68 4.89
CA VAL A 393 7.42 -3.59 3.86
C VAL A 393 6.82 -3.16 2.53
N ASN A 394 7.59 -2.36 1.79
CA ASN A 394 7.24 -1.93 0.45
C ASN A 394 8.30 -2.41 -0.53
N PHE A 395 7.86 -3.09 -1.58
CA PHE A 395 8.68 -3.48 -2.71
C PHE A 395 8.28 -2.65 -3.92
N GLU A 396 9.24 -2.01 -4.59
CA GLU A 396 9.00 -1.34 -5.86
C GLU A 396 9.61 -2.13 -7.01
N PHE A 397 8.82 -2.35 -8.05
CA PHE A 397 9.19 -2.99 -9.29
C PHE A 397 9.13 -1.95 -10.41
N LEU A 398 10.15 -1.96 -11.26
CA LEU A 398 10.21 -1.09 -12.43
C LEU A 398 9.84 -1.90 -13.68
N GLY A 399 8.77 -1.51 -14.37
CA GLY A 399 8.34 -2.08 -15.63
C GLY A 399 9.28 -1.71 -16.79
N ALA A 400 9.16 -2.42 -17.91
CA ALA A 400 9.93 -2.15 -19.13
C ALA A 400 9.62 -0.76 -19.72
N ASP A 401 8.40 -0.27 -19.52
CA ASP A 401 7.91 1.06 -19.89
C ASP A 401 8.26 2.15 -18.84
N LYS A 402 9.11 1.83 -17.87
CA LYS A 402 9.43 2.66 -16.69
C LYS A 402 8.23 2.93 -15.78
N SER A 403 7.09 2.26 -15.98
CA SER A 403 6.01 2.29 -14.99
C SER A 403 6.48 1.66 -13.69
N MET A 404 6.07 2.23 -12.56
CA MET A 404 6.40 1.69 -11.25
C MET A 404 5.20 0.92 -10.72
N LEU A 405 5.44 -0.25 -10.15
CA LEU A 405 4.46 -1.04 -9.43
C LEU A 405 4.97 -1.27 -8.01
N ARG A 406 4.13 -1.06 -6.99
CA ARG A 406 4.49 -1.26 -5.60
C ARG A 406 3.64 -2.36 -4.97
N LEU A 407 4.30 -3.26 -4.26
CA LEU A 407 3.67 -4.21 -3.36
C LEU A 407 3.91 -3.77 -1.94
N GLU A 408 2.84 -3.52 -1.19
CA GLU A 408 2.92 -3.31 0.26
C GLU A 408 2.50 -4.61 0.96
N ALA A 409 3.22 -5.01 2.01
CA ALA A 409 2.86 -6.14 2.86
C ALA A 409 2.96 -5.76 4.36
N GLU A 410 1.95 -6.14 5.14
CA GLU A 410 1.91 -5.97 6.59
C GLU A 410 2.14 -7.31 7.28
N PHE A 411 2.91 -7.31 8.37
CA PHE A 411 3.15 -8.49 9.18
C PHE A 411 2.49 -8.35 10.54
N SER A 412 1.78 -9.39 10.96
CA SER A 412 1.19 -9.48 12.29
C SER A 412 1.61 -10.77 12.98
N LYS A 413 1.53 -10.72 14.30
CA LYS A 413 1.80 -11.84 15.17
C LYS A 413 0.49 -12.25 15.83
N THR A 414 0.17 -13.55 15.81
CA THR A 414 -0.98 -14.05 16.57
C THR A 414 -0.65 -13.99 18.06
N PRO A 415 -1.59 -13.63 18.95
CA PRO A 415 -1.34 -13.66 20.39
C PRO A 415 -0.74 -14.99 20.84
N GLY A 416 0.38 -14.96 21.55
CA GLY A 416 1.10 -16.15 22.03
C GLY A 416 1.98 -16.87 21.00
N ALA A 417 1.86 -16.56 19.69
CA ALA A 417 2.78 -17.09 18.69
C ALA A 417 4.19 -16.48 18.87
N ARG A 418 5.22 -17.12 18.32
CA ARG A 418 6.59 -16.54 18.27
C ARG A 418 6.91 -15.90 16.91
N ASP A 419 6.21 -16.32 15.87
CA ASP A 419 6.50 -15.96 14.49
C ASP A 419 5.47 -14.96 13.93
N TYR A 420 5.94 -14.11 13.02
CA TYR A 420 5.09 -13.19 12.28
C TYR A 420 4.62 -13.85 10.98
N HIS A 421 3.37 -13.60 10.62
CA HIS A 421 2.80 -13.97 9.33
C HIS A 421 2.36 -12.72 8.57
N THR A 422 2.31 -12.81 7.25
CA THR A 422 1.77 -11.70 6.44
C THR A 422 0.27 -11.59 6.64
N LYS A 423 -0.18 -10.45 7.16
CA LYS A 423 -1.58 -10.12 7.41
C LYS A 423 -2.29 -9.66 6.14
N GLU A 424 -1.67 -8.71 5.45
CA GLU A 424 -2.24 -8.05 4.27
C GLU A 424 -1.17 -7.89 3.18
N ARG A 425 -1.61 -7.93 1.92
CA ARG A 425 -0.80 -7.63 0.75
C ARG A 425 -1.64 -6.83 -0.24
N ARG A 426 -1.09 -5.75 -0.78
CA ARG A 426 -1.81 -4.95 -1.79
C ARG A 426 -0.87 -4.38 -2.85
N TRP A 427 -1.38 -4.33 -4.08
CA TRP A 427 -0.67 -3.81 -5.24
C TRP A 427 -1.15 -2.40 -5.55
N LEU A 428 -0.20 -1.47 -5.63
CA LEU A 428 -0.42 -0.04 -5.85
C LEU A 428 0.39 0.43 -7.05
N ARG A 429 -0.11 1.44 -7.74
CA ARG A 429 0.70 2.25 -8.66
C ARG A 429 1.30 3.43 -7.89
N PRO A 430 2.62 3.49 -7.66
CA PRO A 430 3.25 4.62 -7.00
C PRO A 430 3.08 5.89 -7.81
N ARG A 431 2.87 7.00 -7.11
CA ARG A 431 2.94 8.33 -7.71
C ARG A 431 4.41 8.63 -8.02
N THR A 432 4.76 8.79 -9.28
CA THR A 432 6.08 9.29 -9.65
C THR A 432 6.14 10.77 -9.33
N SER A 433 7.03 11.18 -8.41
CA SER A 433 7.29 12.59 -8.09
C SER A 433 7.62 13.34 -9.39
N GLY A 434 6.82 14.36 -9.73
CA GLY A 434 7.04 15.20 -10.91
C GLY A 434 6.12 14.96 -12.11
N GLN A 435 5.17 14.02 -12.06
CA GLN A 435 4.15 13.94 -13.12
C GLN A 435 3.11 15.07 -12.98
N THR A 436 3.24 16.07 -13.84
CA THR A 436 2.23 17.09 -14.14
C THR A 436 1.11 16.47 -14.95
N GLY A 437 0.11 15.92 -14.27
CA GLY A 437 -1.08 15.36 -14.92
C GLY A 437 -1.96 14.67 -13.89
N ASP A 438 -3.12 15.26 -13.61
CA ASP A 438 -4.30 14.73 -12.90
C ASP A 438 -4.14 14.08 -11.49
N ARG A 439 -2.92 13.81 -11.04
CA ARG A 439 -2.59 12.95 -9.88
C ARG A 439 -2.29 13.70 -8.58
N GLN A 440 -2.59 14.99 -8.50
CA GLN A 440 -2.44 15.75 -7.25
C GLN A 440 -3.38 15.17 -6.18
N PRO A 441 -2.93 15.00 -4.91
CA PRO A 441 -3.83 14.61 -3.83
C PRO A 441 -5.01 15.60 -3.71
N PRO A 442 -6.23 15.13 -3.41
CA PRO A 442 -7.36 15.99 -3.07
C PRO A 442 -7.00 17.11 -2.09
N LEU A 443 -6.32 16.79 -0.99
CA LEU A 443 -5.84 17.77 -0.02
C LEU A 443 -4.34 17.60 0.19
N HIS A 444 -3.60 18.70 0.14
CA HIS A 444 -2.21 18.79 0.55
C HIS A 444 -1.98 20.12 1.27
N VAL A 445 -1.95 20.06 2.59
CA VAL A 445 -1.57 21.20 3.43
C VAL A 445 -0.25 20.87 4.09
N ALA A 446 0.81 21.62 3.80
CA ALA A 446 2.07 21.50 4.52
C ALA A 446 2.36 22.76 5.32
N VAL A 447 2.73 22.57 6.58
CA VAL A 447 3.07 23.64 7.52
C VAL A 447 4.56 23.53 7.85
N ILE A 448 5.27 24.61 7.57
CA ILE A 448 6.69 24.79 7.87
C ILE A 448 6.77 25.52 9.20
N ASP A 449 7.27 24.85 10.23
CA ASP A 449 7.37 25.39 11.59
C ASP A 449 8.83 25.35 12.03
N PHE A 450 9.45 26.51 12.24
CA PHE A 450 10.86 26.57 12.63
C PHE A 450 11.11 26.20 14.11
N GLY A 451 10.08 26.28 14.96
CA GLY A 451 10.14 25.94 16.38
C GLY A 451 9.77 24.50 16.69
N ARG A 452 9.07 23.82 15.78
CA ARG A 452 8.58 22.44 15.95
C ARG A 452 8.98 21.55 14.76
N SER A 453 8.53 20.30 14.75
CA SER A 453 8.57 19.50 13.52
C SER A 453 7.64 20.11 12.47
N ASP A 454 8.05 20.08 11.20
CA ASP A 454 7.14 20.40 10.10
C ASP A 454 6.09 19.29 9.99
N TRP A 455 4.90 19.63 9.50
CA TRP A 455 3.83 18.65 9.34
C TRP A 455 3.03 18.85 8.05
N GLN A 456 2.39 17.77 7.58
CA GLN A 456 1.60 17.76 6.36
C GLN A 456 0.30 16.98 6.57
N LEU A 457 -0.84 17.65 6.44
CA LEU A 457 -2.15 17.02 6.34
C LEU A 457 -2.44 16.72 4.87
N GLU A 458 -2.70 15.45 4.57
CA GLU A 458 -2.94 15.00 3.20
C GLU A 458 -4.11 14.03 3.11
N ILE A 459 -4.94 14.21 2.07
CA ILE A 459 -5.92 13.22 1.62
C ILE A 459 -5.43 12.72 0.27
N LYS A 460 -5.00 11.45 0.20
CA LYS A 460 -4.47 10.81 -1.01
C LYS A 460 -5.54 9.96 -1.67
N SER A 461 -5.48 9.91 -3.00
CA SER A 461 -6.14 8.87 -3.80
C SER A 461 -5.11 7.80 -4.15
N LEU A 462 -5.39 6.56 -3.74
CA LEU A 462 -4.57 5.38 -3.94
C LEU A 462 -5.07 4.61 -5.17
N GLU A 463 -4.19 4.43 -6.17
CA GLU A 463 -4.48 3.65 -7.37
C GLU A 463 -4.10 2.18 -7.13
N PHE A 464 -5.10 1.34 -6.86
CA PHE A 464 -4.91 -0.10 -6.70
C PHE A 464 -4.92 -0.80 -8.05
N HIS A 465 -4.07 -1.82 -8.21
CA HIS A 465 -4.15 -2.74 -9.34
C HIS A 465 -5.04 -3.93 -8.99
N GLU A 466 -5.94 -4.31 -9.90
CA GLU A 466 -6.64 -5.58 -9.77
C GLU A 466 -5.63 -6.73 -9.79
N THR A 467 -5.74 -7.64 -8.83
CA THR A 467 -4.85 -8.81 -8.70
C THR A 467 -4.84 -9.69 -9.96
N SER A 468 -5.96 -9.70 -10.70
CA SER A 468 -6.12 -10.38 -12.00
C SER A 468 -5.16 -9.83 -13.08
N SER A 469 -4.88 -8.53 -13.04
CA SER A 469 -4.01 -7.81 -13.99
C SER A 469 -2.51 -7.96 -13.70
N ILE A 470 -2.15 -8.48 -12.52
CA ILE A 470 -0.76 -8.67 -12.11
C ILE A 470 -0.18 -9.94 -12.74
N ASP A 471 1.03 -9.83 -13.29
CA ASP A 471 1.75 -10.95 -13.88
C ASP A 471 1.89 -12.14 -12.90
N ALA A 472 1.90 -13.35 -13.43
CA ALA A 472 1.97 -14.57 -12.62
C ALA A 472 3.24 -14.63 -11.75
N ALA A 473 4.39 -14.17 -12.25
CA ALA A 473 5.64 -14.18 -11.49
C ALA A 473 5.59 -13.20 -10.30
N LEU A 474 5.00 -12.02 -10.49
CA LEU A 474 4.79 -11.04 -9.42
C LEU A 474 3.80 -11.54 -8.37
N ARG A 475 2.74 -12.25 -8.78
CA ARG A 475 1.83 -12.92 -7.83
C ARG A 475 2.56 -13.99 -7.02
N THR A 476 3.35 -14.85 -7.66
CA THR A 476 4.16 -15.86 -6.95
C THR A 476 5.16 -15.20 -5.99
N PHE A 477 5.80 -14.10 -6.39
CA PHE A 477 6.67 -13.32 -5.51
C PHE A 477 5.94 -12.85 -4.26
N SER A 478 4.75 -12.26 -4.42
CA SER A 478 3.93 -11.74 -3.31
C SER A 478 3.64 -12.82 -2.26
N HIS A 479 3.34 -14.04 -2.69
CA HIS A 479 3.11 -15.18 -1.80
C HIS A 479 4.38 -15.78 -1.18
N SER A 480 5.55 -15.47 -1.75
CA SER A 480 6.85 -15.99 -1.29
C SER A 480 7.56 -15.07 -0.30
N ILE A 481 6.97 -13.91 0.04
CA ILE A 481 7.51 -12.99 1.04
C ILE A 481 7.41 -13.64 2.41
N GLY A 482 8.54 -13.72 3.09
CA GLY A 482 8.67 -14.20 4.46
C GLY A 482 9.22 -13.13 5.40
N PHE A 483 9.04 -13.38 6.70
CA PHE A 483 9.55 -12.54 7.77
C PHE A 483 10.51 -13.36 8.63
N ARG A 484 11.72 -12.85 8.84
CA ARG A 484 12.80 -13.46 9.58
C ARG A 484 12.93 -12.79 10.95
N ARG A 485 13.05 -13.62 11.98
CA ARG A 485 13.36 -13.16 13.33
C ARG A 485 14.82 -12.74 13.46
N THR A 486 15.05 -11.61 14.13
CA THR A 486 16.39 -11.16 14.53
C THR A 486 16.45 -10.99 16.05
N GLU A 487 17.66 -10.91 16.62
CA GLU A 487 17.88 -10.84 18.07
C GLU A 487 17.30 -9.56 18.67
N ASN A 488 17.40 -8.46 17.94
CA ASN A 488 16.95 -7.13 18.34
C ASN A 488 15.47 -6.86 18.01
N MET A 489 14.71 -7.90 17.67
CA MET A 489 13.30 -7.78 17.32
C MET A 489 12.48 -7.25 18.51
N GLY A 490 11.74 -6.16 18.30
CA GLY A 490 10.96 -5.49 19.34
C GLY A 490 11.62 -4.22 19.89
N ASN A 491 12.91 -3.98 19.60
CA ASN A 491 13.59 -2.75 20.00
C ASN A 491 13.73 -1.80 18.79
N ILE A 492 12.92 -0.74 18.74
CA ILE A 492 12.96 0.22 17.63
C ILE A 492 14.28 1.02 17.60
N SER A 493 14.95 1.14 18.74
CA SER A 493 16.20 1.87 18.91
C SER A 493 17.43 1.08 18.45
N ALA A 494 17.29 -0.23 18.25
CA ALA A 494 18.38 -1.10 17.86
C ALA A 494 18.89 -0.81 16.45
N LYS A 495 20.10 -1.27 16.15
CA LYS A 495 20.71 -1.09 14.84
C LYS A 495 19.81 -1.66 13.73
N PRO A 496 19.67 -0.99 12.58
CA PRO A 496 18.90 -1.50 11.45
C PRO A 496 19.38 -2.88 10.99
N GLU A 497 18.43 -3.80 10.83
CA GLU A 497 18.65 -5.18 10.39
C GLU A 497 17.49 -5.59 9.49
N ARG A 498 17.82 -6.27 8.38
CA ARG A 498 16.84 -6.74 7.38
C ARG A 498 16.01 -7.89 7.95
N LYS A 499 14.69 -7.68 8.02
CA LYS A 499 13.73 -8.66 8.56
C LYS A 499 12.99 -9.40 7.47
N VAL A 500 12.95 -8.89 6.25
CA VAL A 500 12.15 -9.47 5.18
C VAL A 500 13.01 -10.35 4.26
N THR A 501 12.46 -11.50 3.90
CA THR A 501 13.06 -12.44 2.95
C THR A 501 12.16 -12.60 1.73
N PHE A 502 12.75 -12.60 0.55
CA PHE A 502 12.02 -12.69 -0.72
C PHE A 502 12.88 -13.38 -1.78
N PRO A 503 12.27 -13.99 -2.82
CA PRO A 503 13.02 -14.63 -3.89
C PRO A 503 13.75 -13.60 -4.76
N PRO A 504 14.87 -13.96 -5.41
CA PRO A 504 15.69 -13.02 -6.19
C PRO A 504 15.00 -12.52 -7.49
N SER A 505 13.91 -13.18 -7.90
CA SER A 505 13.14 -12.84 -9.10
C SER A 505 11.65 -12.75 -8.76
N PRO A 506 10.89 -11.80 -9.34
CA PRO A 506 11.33 -10.73 -10.25
C PRO A 506 12.19 -9.67 -9.55
N PRO A 507 12.96 -8.88 -10.32
CA PRO A 507 13.92 -7.95 -9.76
C PRO A 507 13.27 -6.80 -8.97
N VAL A 508 13.51 -6.73 -7.66
CA VAL A 508 13.10 -5.61 -6.80
C VAL A 508 14.03 -4.41 -6.99
N SER A 509 13.48 -3.25 -7.36
CA SER A 509 14.26 -2.02 -7.57
C SER A 509 14.57 -1.27 -6.26
N ARG A 510 13.61 -1.25 -5.34
CA ARG A 510 13.71 -0.58 -4.03
C ARG A 510 12.93 -1.37 -2.99
N LEU A 511 13.50 -1.48 -1.80
CA LEU A 511 12.88 -2.13 -0.64
C LEU A 511 12.89 -1.16 0.52
N VAL A 512 11.74 -0.93 1.15
CA VAL A 512 11.64 -0.11 2.36
C VAL A 512 10.97 -0.95 3.44
N GLU A 513 11.71 -1.29 4.49
CA GLU A 513 11.15 -1.91 5.70
C GLU A 513 10.74 -0.82 6.68
N LYS A 514 9.50 -0.86 7.17
CA LYS A 514 8.97 0.06 8.19
C LYS A 514 8.80 -0.68 9.50
N SER A 515 9.41 -0.15 10.56
CA SER A 515 9.17 -0.57 11.95
C SER A 515 8.54 0.60 12.70
N ALA A 516 7.40 0.40 13.36
CA ALA A 516 6.65 1.49 13.95
C ALA A 516 6.13 1.18 15.35
N ILE A 517 6.11 2.20 16.23
CA ILE A 517 5.40 2.18 17.51
C ILE A 517 4.13 3.01 17.37
N ARG A 518 3.03 2.53 17.95
CA ARG A 518 1.77 3.27 18.02
C ARG A 518 1.36 3.59 19.45
N TYR A 519 0.83 4.78 19.60
CA TYR A 519 0.21 5.29 20.81
C TYR A 519 -1.17 5.82 20.49
N ARG A 520 -2.08 5.79 21.47
CA ARG A 520 -3.29 6.61 21.41
C ARG A 520 -2.99 7.96 22.04
N ILE A 521 -3.48 9.03 21.43
CA ILE A 521 -3.41 10.37 22.02
C ILE A 521 -4.49 10.47 23.09
N LYS A 522 -4.10 10.80 24.33
CA LYS A 522 -4.98 10.78 25.50
C LYS A 522 -6.24 11.62 25.30
N GLY A 523 -7.37 11.06 25.74
CA GLY A 523 -8.68 11.69 25.62
C GLY A 523 -9.22 11.76 24.19
N THR A 524 -8.61 11.06 23.24
CA THR A 524 -9.06 11.03 21.84
C THR A 524 -8.97 9.63 21.25
N LYS A 525 -9.45 9.46 20.02
CA LYS A 525 -9.29 8.22 19.23
C LYS A 525 -8.11 8.29 18.26
N TYR A 526 -7.39 9.41 18.22
CA TYR A 526 -6.27 9.59 17.33
C TYR A 526 -5.11 8.67 17.71
N ILE A 527 -4.50 8.11 16.69
CA ILE A 527 -3.33 7.25 16.77
C ILE A 527 -2.13 8.10 16.38
N PHE A 528 -1.13 8.16 17.25
CA PHE A 528 0.18 8.70 16.93
C PHE A 528 1.13 7.53 16.67
N GLU A 529 1.77 7.53 15.51
CA GLU A 529 2.72 6.51 15.10
C GLU A 529 4.10 7.14 14.88
N ILE A 530 5.14 6.57 15.50
CA ILE A 530 6.53 6.88 15.21
C ILE A 530 7.09 5.71 14.41
N ALA A 531 7.72 6.01 13.28
CA ALA A 531 8.20 5.00 12.36
C ALA A 531 9.65 5.21 11.94
N ARG A 532 10.40 4.11 11.95
CA ARG A 532 11.70 3.97 11.31
C ARG A 532 11.54 3.34 9.94
N TYR A 533 12.17 3.93 8.94
CA TYR A 533 12.19 3.46 7.56
C TYR A 533 13.61 3.04 7.21
N ASP A 534 13.81 1.75 6.94
CA ASP A 534 15.08 1.17 6.54
C ASP A 534 15.02 0.90 5.03
N GLU A 535 15.64 1.78 4.23
CA GLU A 535 15.66 1.67 2.77
C GLU A 535 16.90 0.92 2.28
N TYR A 536 16.66 -0.18 1.56
CA TYR A 536 17.67 -0.95 0.87
C TYR A 536 17.57 -0.68 -0.64
N ARG A 537 18.72 -0.61 -1.31
CA ARG A 537 18.82 -0.45 -2.77
C ARG A 537 19.78 -1.47 -3.35
N ARG A 538 19.66 -1.72 -4.65
CA ARG A 538 20.64 -2.52 -5.36
C ARG A 538 21.97 -1.81 -5.46
N VAL A 539 23.02 -2.58 -5.21
CA VAL A 539 24.42 -2.21 -5.46
C VAL A 539 24.75 -2.62 -6.92
N ASP A 540 25.66 -1.90 -7.57
CA ASP A 540 26.16 -2.22 -8.93
C ASP A 540 25.13 -2.14 -10.08
N VAL A 541 24.27 -1.12 -10.08
CA VAL A 541 23.44 -0.80 -11.24
C VAL A 541 24.13 0.27 -12.11
N PRO A 542 24.58 -0.06 -13.34
CA PRO A 542 25.07 0.95 -14.29
C PRO A 542 23.97 1.96 -14.63
N ILE A 543 24.34 3.24 -14.73
CA ILE A 543 23.46 4.32 -15.19
C ILE A 543 22.84 3.91 -16.55
N GLY A 544 21.50 3.83 -16.60
CA GLY A 544 20.74 3.62 -17.83
C GLY A 544 20.09 2.24 -18.03
N GLN A 545 20.25 1.27 -17.12
CA GLN A 545 19.53 -0.01 -17.22
C GLN A 545 18.11 0.09 -16.64
N THR A 546 17.10 -0.38 -17.39
CA THR A 546 15.70 -0.45 -16.95
C THR A 546 15.12 -1.87 -17.06
N GLY A 547 14.34 -2.25 -16.04
CA GLY A 547 13.27 -3.25 -16.11
C GLY A 547 13.67 -4.74 -16.03
N ALA A 548 14.62 -5.22 -16.83
CA ALA A 548 14.82 -6.67 -17.03
C ALA A 548 16.25 -7.19 -16.78
N THR A 549 17.26 -6.32 -16.78
CA THR A 549 18.70 -6.68 -16.69
C THR A 549 19.34 -6.32 -15.35
N MET A 550 18.55 -6.04 -14.31
CA MET A 550 19.08 -5.71 -12.98
C MET A 550 19.62 -6.96 -12.26
N THR A 551 20.91 -7.23 -12.42
CA THR A 551 21.60 -8.39 -11.82
C THR A 551 22.27 -8.09 -10.48
N GLY A 552 22.32 -6.82 -10.06
CA GLY A 552 22.95 -6.39 -8.80
C GLY A 552 22.26 -6.92 -7.55
N GLY A 553 23.05 -7.29 -6.53
CA GLY A 553 22.58 -7.68 -5.21
C GLY A 553 21.98 -6.49 -4.44
N MET A 554 21.13 -6.76 -3.45
CA MET A 554 20.61 -5.72 -2.57
C MET A 554 21.66 -5.36 -1.52
N SER A 555 21.84 -4.06 -1.21
CA SER A 555 22.68 -3.61 -0.10
C SER A 555 22.25 -4.28 1.19
N ASP A 556 23.21 -4.69 2.01
CA ASP A 556 22.94 -5.18 3.36
C ASP A 556 22.85 -4.03 4.39
N VAL A 557 23.41 -2.86 4.08
CA VAL A 557 23.32 -1.66 4.93
C VAL A 557 22.20 -0.75 4.39
N PRO A 558 21.15 -0.47 5.18
CA PRO A 558 20.09 0.43 4.76
C PRO A 558 20.47 1.90 4.95
N TYR A 559 19.80 2.78 4.20
CA TYR A 559 19.62 4.17 4.60
C TYR A 559 18.43 4.26 5.53
N THR A 560 18.67 4.69 6.77
CA THR A 560 17.64 4.79 7.81
C THR A 560 17.14 6.21 7.95
N SER A 561 15.82 6.36 7.99
CA SER A 561 15.16 7.64 8.21
C SER A 561 13.99 7.48 9.19
N TRP A 562 13.52 8.58 9.77
CA TRP A 562 12.51 8.58 10.84
C TRP A 562 11.42 9.59 10.53
N GLY A 563 10.16 9.19 10.71
CA GLY A 563 9.02 10.07 10.59
C GLY A 563 7.97 9.71 11.63
N ALA A 564 6.97 10.58 11.77
CA ALA A 564 5.80 10.27 12.57
C ALA A 564 4.53 10.59 11.80
N SER A 565 3.40 10.04 12.24
CA SER A 565 2.10 10.31 11.66
C SER A 565 0.99 10.29 12.71
N VAL A 566 -0.02 11.13 12.50
CA VAL A 566 -1.27 11.12 13.26
C VAL A 566 -2.41 10.73 12.32
N PHE A 567 -3.25 9.80 12.77
CA PHE A 567 -4.40 9.34 11.99
C PHE A 567 -5.51 8.76 12.88
N GLU A 568 -6.69 8.56 12.29
CA GLU A 568 -7.82 7.93 12.95
C GLU A 568 -8.41 6.80 12.09
N ALA A 569 -8.76 5.68 12.73
CA ALA A 569 -9.42 4.56 12.04
C ALA A 569 -10.79 4.95 11.45
N ASN A 570 -11.49 5.93 12.04
CA ASN A 570 -12.75 6.43 11.51
C ASN A 570 -12.57 7.07 10.11
N TRP A 571 -11.47 7.79 9.89
CA TRP A 571 -11.16 8.35 8.57
C TRP A 571 -11.03 7.25 7.53
N ASP A 572 -10.31 6.17 7.83
CA ASP A 572 -10.16 5.05 6.90
C ASP A 572 -11.48 4.34 6.61
N ASN A 573 -12.38 4.24 7.59
CA ASN A 573 -13.71 3.66 7.38
C ASN A 573 -14.58 4.52 6.47
N LEU A 574 -14.65 5.84 6.73
CA LEU A 574 -15.43 6.79 5.92
C LEU A 574 -14.89 6.84 4.48
N LEU A 575 -13.57 7.01 4.35
CA LEU A 575 -12.89 7.16 3.07
C LEU A 575 -12.78 5.84 2.30
N GLY A 576 -12.74 4.70 2.99
CA GLY A 576 -12.76 3.36 2.40
C GLY A 576 -14.05 3.07 1.64
N GLY A 577 -15.18 3.67 2.04
CA GLY A 577 -16.46 3.55 1.34
C GLY A 577 -16.44 4.07 -0.11
N HIS A 578 -15.50 4.97 -0.45
CA HIS A 578 -15.37 5.54 -1.78
C HIS A 578 -14.84 4.55 -2.82
N ALA A 579 -14.16 3.49 -2.38
CA ALA A 579 -13.64 2.45 -3.26
C ALA A 579 -14.76 1.69 -4.00
N ASN A 580 -15.90 1.52 -3.33
CA ASN A 580 -17.06 0.78 -3.84
C ASN A 580 -18.20 1.70 -4.26
N LEU A 581 -17.97 3.00 -4.37
CA LEU A 581 -19.02 3.98 -4.68
C LEU A 581 -19.48 3.80 -6.15
N PRO A 582 -20.77 3.48 -6.39
CA PRO A 582 -21.28 3.31 -7.74
C PRO A 582 -21.26 4.64 -8.52
N VAL A 583 -21.22 4.53 -9.85
CA VAL A 583 -21.38 5.68 -10.76
C VAL A 583 -22.66 6.45 -10.41
N GLY A 584 -22.56 7.79 -10.33
CA GLY A 584 -23.70 8.67 -10.05
C GLY A 584 -24.27 8.56 -8.64
N HIS A 585 -23.45 8.15 -7.67
CA HIS A 585 -23.77 8.17 -6.24
C HIS A 585 -22.70 8.95 -5.47
N SER A 586 -23.09 9.56 -4.35
CA SER A 586 -22.20 10.22 -3.41
C SER A 586 -22.03 9.38 -2.15
N ALA A 587 -20.96 9.65 -1.39
CA ALA A 587 -20.80 9.11 -0.06
C ALA A 587 -21.99 9.50 0.84
N LYS A 588 -22.33 8.62 1.79
CA LYS A 588 -23.50 8.76 2.66
C LYS A 588 -23.21 9.45 4.00
N TYR A 589 -21.95 9.76 4.29
CA TYR A 589 -21.59 10.47 5.50
C TYR A 589 -21.81 11.98 5.33
N ASP A 590 -21.93 12.69 6.46
CA ASP A 590 -21.97 14.15 6.47
C ASP A 590 -20.55 14.72 6.24
N PRO A 591 -20.29 15.47 5.16
CA PRO A 591 -18.95 15.98 4.83
C PRO A 591 -18.56 17.20 5.67
N SER A 592 -18.89 17.21 6.96
CA SER A 592 -18.62 18.29 7.90
C SER A 592 -17.31 18.10 8.66
N LEU A 593 -16.77 19.20 9.21
CA LEU A 593 -15.60 19.15 10.08
C LEU A 593 -15.83 18.26 11.30
N ALA A 594 -17.02 18.29 11.91
CA ALA A 594 -17.33 17.49 13.09
C ALA A 594 -17.31 15.97 12.84
N THR A 595 -17.56 15.53 11.60
CA THR A 595 -17.49 14.12 11.22
C THR A 595 -16.06 13.60 11.15
N PHE A 596 -15.13 14.43 10.66
CA PHE A 596 -13.71 14.08 10.53
C PHE A 596 -12.88 14.49 11.75
N PHE A 597 -13.27 15.53 12.45
CA PHE A 597 -12.57 16.07 13.61
C PHE A 597 -13.60 16.26 14.74
N PRO A 598 -14.04 15.18 15.38
CA PRO A 598 -15.00 15.28 16.47
C PRO A 598 -14.34 15.99 17.67
N PRO A 599 -15.01 16.98 18.27
CA PRO A 599 -14.51 17.62 19.48
C PRO A 599 -14.53 16.65 20.66
N LYS A 600 -13.66 16.89 21.64
CA LYS A 600 -13.55 16.06 22.86
C LYS A 600 -14.83 16.02 23.66
N GLU A 601 -15.53 17.15 23.70
CA GLU A 601 -16.84 17.28 24.34
C GLU A 601 -17.93 17.43 23.28
N PRO A 602 -19.13 16.85 23.49
CA PRO A 602 -20.23 16.99 22.56
C PRO A 602 -20.58 18.47 22.36
N LEU A 603 -20.62 18.92 21.10
CA LEU A 603 -21.04 20.28 20.77
C LEU A 603 -22.48 20.49 21.26
N THR A 604 -22.72 21.54 22.03
CA THR A 604 -24.07 22.09 22.18
C THR A 604 -24.50 22.80 20.88
N ALA A 605 -25.80 22.99 20.67
CA ALA A 605 -26.34 23.57 19.44
C ALA A 605 -25.83 24.99 19.11
N LEU A 606 -25.15 25.66 20.04
CA LEU A 606 -24.56 27.00 19.89
C LEU A 606 -23.03 26.99 19.70
N GLU A 607 -22.39 25.82 19.76
CA GLU A 607 -20.92 25.71 19.71
C GLU A 607 -20.35 25.75 18.29
N ASP A 608 -19.14 26.32 18.19
CA ASP A 608 -18.38 26.45 16.96
C ASP A 608 -18.02 25.07 16.37
N GLN A 609 -18.54 24.77 15.17
CA GLN A 609 -18.27 23.54 14.42
C GLN A 609 -16.79 23.34 14.08
N THR A 610 -15.95 24.37 14.21
CA THR A 610 -14.50 24.32 13.98
C THR A 610 -13.71 23.89 15.21
N LYS A 611 -14.33 23.83 16.41
CA LYS A 611 -13.67 23.49 17.68
C LYS A 611 -12.86 22.19 17.59
N GLY A 612 -13.46 21.12 17.06
CA GLY A 612 -12.78 19.82 16.94
C GLY A 612 -11.58 19.82 15.99
N LEU A 613 -11.61 20.64 14.92
CA LEU A 613 -10.45 20.82 14.05
C LEU A 613 -9.30 21.51 14.79
N TRP A 614 -9.58 22.56 15.56
CA TRP A 614 -8.54 23.27 16.30
C TRP A 614 -7.97 22.44 17.45
N GLU A 615 -8.81 21.70 18.19
CA GLU A 615 -8.34 20.72 19.17
C GLU A 615 -7.42 19.67 18.53
N PHE A 616 -7.73 19.24 17.32
CA PHE A 616 -6.86 18.32 16.56
C PHE A 616 -5.54 18.98 16.15
N VAL A 617 -5.57 20.20 15.63
CA VAL A 617 -4.35 20.95 15.25
C VAL A 617 -3.45 21.16 16.46
N ASP A 618 -4.00 21.52 17.62
CA ASP A 618 -3.24 21.69 18.86
C ASP A 618 -2.54 20.39 19.29
N LEU A 619 -3.17 19.23 19.08
CA LEU A 619 -2.55 17.92 19.34
C LEU A 619 -1.42 17.61 18.35
N VAL A 620 -1.58 17.96 17.08
CA VAL A 620 -0.52 17.83 16.07
C VAL A 620 0.66 18.72 16.42
N GLU A 621 0.41 19.95 16.88
CA GLU A 621 1.45 20.87 17.33
C GLU A 621 2.18 20.34 18.57
N GLN A 622 1.47 19.82 19.58
CA GLN A 622 2.07 19.18 20.75
C GLN A 622 2.94 17.97 20.38
N ALA A 623 2.48 17.11 19.47
CA ALA A 623 3.31 16.04 18.93
C ALA A 623 4.52 16.59 18.16
N GLY A 624 4.34 17.67 17.40
CA GLY A 624 5.40 18.38 16.69
C GLY A 624 6.45 18.98 17.61
N GLU A 625 6.08 19.43 18.81
CA GLU A 625 7.01 19.93 19.84
C GLU A 625 7.91 18.81 20.37
N LEU A 626 7.38 17.61 20.59
CA LEU A 626 8.17 16.46 21.03
C LEU A 626 9.25 16.09 20.00
N LEU A 627 8.93 16.21 18.71
CA LEU A 627 9.80 15.87 17.58
C LEU A 627 10.65 17.05 17.08
N GLY A 628 10.41 18.25 17.60
CA GLY A 628 11.06 19.51 17.21
C GLY A 628 12.29 19.84 18.05
N PRO A 629 13.13 20.79 17.59
CA PRO A 629 14.35 21.16 18.30
C PRO A 629 14.07 21.60 19.75
N THR A 630 14.98 21.28 20.67
CA THR A 630 14.87 21.71 22.07
C THR A 630 14.80 23.24 22.13
N ARG A 631 13.82 23.79 22.85
CA ARG A 631 13.80 25.21 23.21
C ARG A 631 14.95 25.49 24.17
N ALA A 632 16.16 25.66 23.63
CA ALA A 632 17.29 26.10 24.41
C ALA A 632 17.04 27.56 24.84
N PHE A 633 16.63 27.74 26.09
CA PHE A 633 16.81 29.00 26.81
C PHE A 633 18.29 29.13 27.18
N SER A 634 19.18 29.16 26.19
CA SER A 634 20.56 29.57 26.38
C SER A 634 20.79 30.88 25.63
N GLU A 635 21.38 31.84 26.32
CA GLU A 635 21.99 33.01 25.71
C GLU A 635 23.08 32.52 24.75
N ASP A 636 22.78 32.46 23.45
CA ASP A 636 23.80 32.24 22.43
C ASP A 636 24.75 33.44 22.48
N VAL A 637 25.93 33.24 23.08
CA VAL A 637 27.06 34.16 22.98
C VAL A 637 27.49 34.18 21.52
N ASP A 638 27.45 35.37 20.93
CA ASP A 638 27.89 35.65 19.56
C ASP A 638 29.29 35.06 19.31
N ASN A 639 29.38 34.12 18.38
CA ASN A 639 30.63 33.69 17.77
C ASN A 639 30.57 33.96 16.26
N ASP A 640 30.57 35.25 15.92
CA ASP A 640 31.01 35.73 14.61
C ASP A 640 32.52 35.98 14.69
N ALA A 641 33.32 34.92 14.53
CA ALA A 641 34.75 35.05 14.25
C ALA A 641 35.01 34.65 12.78
N VAL A 642 35.21 35.69 11.98
CA VAL A 642 35.74 35.66 10.62
C VAL A 642 37.07 34.91 10.57
N SER A 643 37.23 33.95 9.67
CA SER A 643 38.54 33.43 9.28
C SER A 643 38.70 33.37 7.76
N ASN A 644 39.10 34.52 7.22
CA ASN A 644 39.88 34.58 5.98
C ASN A 644 41.35 34.29 6.33
N ALA A 645 41.91 33.20 5.80
CA ALA A 645 43.32 33.11 5.37
C ALA A 645 43.57 31.75 4.70
N GLY A 646 43.96 31.78 3.44
CA GLY A 646 44.61 30.65 2.78
C GLY A 646 46.12 30.67 3.03
N SER A 647 46.75 29.49 3.10
CA SER A 647 47.90 29.08 2.29
C SER A 647 48.51 27.79 2.86
N ALA A 648 49.10 27.01 1.95
CA ALA A 648 49.62 25.66 2.10
C ALA A 648 50.93 25.57 2.90
N SER A 649 51.20 24.40 3.51
CA SER A 649 52.54 23.80 3.63
C SER A 649 52.47 22.35 4.17
N LEU A 650 53.40 21.53 3.67
CA LEU A 650 53.55 20.07 3.78
C LEU A 650 54.21 19.59 5.09
N GLY A 651 53.87 18.37 5.52
CA GLY A 651 54.85 17.32 5.85
C GLY A 651 55.11 16.88 7.31
N LEU A 652 54.80 15.59 7.59
CA LEU A 652 55.38 14.63 8.58
C LEU A 652 55.34 14.98 10.10
N GLY A 653 55.01 14.11 11.06
CA GLY A 653 54.60 12.70 11.12
C GLY A 653 54.61 12.19 12.59
N SER A 654 53.81 11.16 12.88
CA SER A 654 53.93 10.16 13.97
C SER A 654 53.55 10.51 15.45
N MET A 655 52.40 10.01 15.94
CA MET A 655 52.25 8.81 16.82
C MET A 655 50.91 8.80 17.59
N LYS A 656 50.42 7.58 17.79
CA LYS A 656 49.12 7.13 18.34
C LYS A 656 48.81 7.56 19.79
N THR A 657 47.52 7.77 20.09
CA THR A 657 46.70 6.96 21.03
C THR A 657 45.23 7.37 20.92
N GLY A 658 44.33 6.38 20.93
CA GLY A 658 42.95 6.52 20.45
C GLY A 658 41.89 6.86 21.50
N LEU A 659 40.68 7.10 20.99
CA LEU A 659 39.41 6.73 21.60
C LEU A 659 38.34 6.75 20.49
N ASP A 660 37.60 5.65 20.36
CA ASP A 660 36.59 5.41 19.32
C ASP A 660 35.39 6.36 19.41
N SER A 661 35.12 7.06 18.32
CA SER A 661 33.77 7.52 17.99
C SER A 661 33.52 7.24 16.51
N SER A 662 32.51 6.41 16.24
CA SER A 662 32.19 5.89 14.91
C SER A 662 31.69 7.00 13.99
N GLU A 663 32.61 7.62 13.26
CA GLU A 663 32.33 8.47 12.11
C GLU A 663 31.64 7.69 10.98
N THR A 664 30.69 8.36 10.34
CA THR A 664 29.99 7.86 9.15
C THR A 664 30.94 7.95 7.95
N PRO A 665 31.20 6.88 7.17
CA PRO A 665 32.09 6.99 6.03
C PRO A 665 31.39 7.74 4.90
N ALA A 666 31.85 8.97 4.67
CA ALA A 666 31.64 9.68 3.42
C ALA A 666 32.39 8.94 2.31
N ASN A 667 31.65 8.22 1.46
CA ASN A 667 31.93 8.02 0.03
C ASN A 667 30.94 7.00 -0.54
N SER A 668 29.86 7.47 -1.16
CA SER A 668 29.21 6.72 -2.24
C SER A 668 28.79 7.68 -3.33
N THR A 669 29.24 7.35 -4.53
CA THR A 669 29.19 8.12 -5.77
C THR A 669 27.81 8.02 -6.43
N GLY A 670 27.33 9.14 -6.97
CA GLY A 670 26.60 9.15 -8.25
C GLY A 670 25.06 9.24 -8.26
N TYR A 671 24.34 9.01 -7.17
CA TYR A 671 22.86 9.11 -7.18
C TYR A 671 22.31 9.92 -5.99
N GLY A 672 21.42 10.86 -6.29
CA GLY A 672 20.89 11.83 -5.34
C GLY A 672 20.07 11.22 -4.19
N LEU A 673 20.44 11.58 -2.96
CA LEU A 673 19.70 11.29 -1.72
C LEU A 673 18.24 11.79 -1.76
N ALA A 674 17.94 12.77 -2.61
CA ALA A 674 16.58 13.25 -2.87
C ALA A 674 15.63 12.14 -3.34
N GLY A 675 16.12 11.19 -4.13
CA GLY A 675 15.34 10.00 -4.53
C GLY A 675 15.21 8.95 -3.42
N MET A 676 16.09 8.98 -2.40
CA MET A 676 16.12 8.05 -1.24
C MET A 676 15.11 8.40 -0.15
N LEU A 677 14.50 9.58 -0.21
CA LEU A 677 13.49 10.01 0.77
C LEU A 677 12.08 10.04 0.15
N ASN A 678 11.88 9.39 -1.00
CA ASN A 678 10.56 9.19 -1.62
C ASN A 678 9.78 8.03 -0.98
N ALA A 679 10.09 7.69 0.28
CA ALA A 679 9.24 6.75 1.01
C ALA A 679 7.91 7.48 1.23
N ASP A 680 6.85 6.92 0.68
CA ASP A 680 5.52 7.44 0.89
C ASP A 680 5.23 7.28 2.39
N LEU A 681 5.12 8.39 3.14
CA LEU A 681 4.96 8.37 4.60
C LEU A 681 3.68 7.61 5.04
N GLY A 682 2.77 7.32 4.10
CA GLY A 682 1.49 6.65 4.31
C GLY A 682 1.44 5.16 3.98
N THR A 683 2.52 4.39 4.17
CA THR A 683 2.51 2.94 3.89
C THR A 683 1.65 2.17 4.87
N LEU A 684 0.78 1.29 4.35
CA LEU A 684 -0.15 0.32 4.95
C LEU A 684 -0.95 0.69 6.22
N PHE A 685 -0.33 1.24 7.25
CA PHE A 685 -0.93 1.54 8.55
C PHE A 685 -1.89 2.73 8.51
#